data_AF-A0A8H6TJ89-F1
#
_entry.id   AF-A0A8H6TJ89-F1
#
_cell.length_a   1.000
_cell.length_b   1.000
_cell.length_c   1.000
_cell.angle_alpha   90.00
_cell.angle_beta   90.00
_cell.angle_gamma   90.00
#
_symmetry.space_group_name_H-M   'P 1'
#
loop_
_entity.id
_entity.type
_entity.pdbx_description
1 polymer ?
#
loop_
_entity_poly.entity_id
_entity_poly.type
_entity_poly.pdbx_seq_one_letter_code
_entity_poly.pdbx_strand_id
1 'polypeptide(L)'
;MALLLAPYNDAMRLGMGFNSFTQQLCINDAVRLADGKDGIPATDNHLRPIYKQGQMTAADGGNVDISQDVVWTAKFVDRISEVTDSLNVSGSLQIKVDALGGGGKASASFIDTNKFKESDINYLIQVKVTNQRLPVKHIPDSEFTRVYGDSFISGFTEGGEFNALISIKLKDRSAVKQIKGGLEIELNLKAAQISGKADVDKQDLSSSIDGETTISVSWKGGGDIKNGDVSDWTLQTLKAVAMEFPEHVMACPMRTNAILTKYTALKSFYELSVKASPLEYENAGVYSSALLDAYMDYKVMWRDIQQGAFPHPSLPPPAESIVAAWEVEQGQSMLTVKSDIPEFAEMAIEAKTDFTNRTQDYQRKVQSRKALSAPLDAAASVPVEGDGTSPAPDAVVPLSTPSPSISSPSGVLVAPMPPNELKPYNATIFGLDKARRDCRFEMIKIVREVDAVADDPQVACDPTRLYQYLSPAVFRMLVPTVTNLSKQRAAELAAEEAKKVEEDEAKAKAALSDDLTSSKRDIVSLKDENEALKKSKAELEALAAKVNPYNAWAPFALNTPIRIRSASNKKSIDYDHSEGKGSKIFHQCETLLNPNQKFEIVSIGPKAFAIRHVVTGRYITTQGPRQLGVYLGMGDFPYPFSFERLVDNQGNPNRKVMIHFAEQNEYTFNIEGGAGSPSDKVIGWAGGKSASDEWYIRAFDEITLLDV
;
A
#
# COMPACT_ATOMS: atom_id res chain seq x y z
N MET A 1 -8.00 -38.00 14.85
CA MET A 1 -9.28 -37.63 14.21
C MET A 1 -9.59 -36.19 14.58
N ALA A 2 -10.01 -35.36 13.63
CA ALA A 2 -10.47 -34.01 13.92
C ALA A 2 -11.70 -34.08 14.84
N LEU A 3 -11.77 -33.18 15.83
CA LEU A 3 -12.93 -33.10 16.72
C LEU A 3 -14.12 -32.51 15.95
N LEU A 4 -15.30 -33.11 16.10
CA LEU A 4 -16.54 -32.52 15.61
C LEU A 4 -16.98 -31.44 16.61
N LEU A 5 -17.10 -30.20 16.14
CA LEU A 5 -17.38 -29.04 16.99
C LEU A 5 -18.65 -28.33 16.49
N ALA A 6 -19.39 -27.72 17.41
CA ALA A 6 -20.45 -26.78 17.09
C ALA A 6 -20.34 -25.53 18.00
N PRO A 7 -20.75 -24.34 17.53
CA PRO A 7 -20.65 -23.11 18.31
C PRO A 7 -21.49 -23.20 19.59
N TYR A 8 -20.90 -22.79 20.72
CA TYR A 8 -21.58 -22.89 22.01
C TYR A 8 -22.74 -21.90 22.12
N ASN A 9 -23.89 -22.41 22.56
CA ASN A 9 -25.07 -21.65 22.96
C ASN A 9 -25.39 -21.93 24.44
N ASP A 10 -25.84 -20.92 25.19
CA ASP A 10 -26.20 -21.02 26.61
C ASP A 10 -27.31 -22.03 26.92
N ALA A 11 -28.08 -22.47 25.92
CA ALA A 11 -29.06 -23.55 26.06
C ALA A 11 -28.42 -24.96 26.01
N MET A 12 -27.17 -25.09 25.56
CA MET A 12 -26.47 -26.38 25.46
C MET A 12 -26.12 -26.96 26.84
N ARG A 13 -26.34 -28.27 27.01
CA ARG A 13 -26.05 -29.03 28.23
C ARG A 13 -25.29 -30.30 27.88
N LEU A 14 -24.49 -30.79 28.82
CA LEU A 14 -23.78 -32.06 28.66
C LEU A 14 -24.77 -33.21 28.52
N GLY A 15 -24.44 -34.16 27.66
CA GLY A 15 -25.30 -35.30 27.39
C GLY A 15 -26.59 -34.95 26.66
N MET A 16 -26.78 -33.70 26.21
CA MET A 16 -27.91 -33.33 25.34
C MET A 16 -27.70 -33.89 23.93
N GLY A 17 -28.78 -34.36 23.32
CA GLY A 17 -28.78 -34.75 21.92
C GLY A 17 -28.58 -33.55 21.00
N PHE A 18 -27.90 -33.76 19.88
CA PHE A 18 -27.52 -32.69 18.96
C PHE A 18 -27.50 -33.18 17.52
N ASN A 19 -28.20 -32.45 16.64
CA ASN A 19 -28.13 -32.68 15.22
C ASN A 19 -26.94 -31.90 14.64
N SER A 20 -25.85 -32.57 14.29
CA SER A 20 -24.61 -31.94 13.80
C SER A 20 -24.79 -31.24 12.46
N PHE A 21 -25.73 -31.70 11.64
CA PHE A 21 -26.03 -31.10 10.34
C PHE A 21 -26.77 -29.78 10.48
N THR A 22 -27.96 -29.78 11.09
CA THR A 22 -28.79 -28.56 11.26
C THR A 22 -28.39 -27.70 12.45
N GLN A 23 -27.48 -28.20 13.29
CA GLN A 23 -27.03 -27.59 14.55
C GLN A 23 -28.15 -27.26 15.53
N GLN A 24 -29.21 -28.07 15.50
CA GLN A 24 -30.35 -27.95 16.39
C GLN A 24 -30.12 -28.75 17.69
N LEU A 25 -30.50 -28.13 18.81
CA LEU A 25 -30.57 -28.80 20.10
C LEU A 25 -31.71 -29.82 20.06
N CYS A 26 -31.43 -31.04 20.49
CA CYS A 26 -32.41 -32.10 20.59
C CYS A 26 -32.75 -32.34 22.08
N ILE A 27 -33.16 -33.55 22.44
CA ILE A 27 -33.60 -33.88 23.80
C ILE A 27 -32.47 -33.70 24.83
N ASN A 28 -32.86 -33.25 26.01
CA ASN A 28 -31.98 -33.20 27.17
C ASN A 28 -31.65 -34.61 27.65
N ASP A 29 -30.46 -34.79 28.24
CA ASP A 29 -30.02 -36.04 28.87
C ASP A 29 -30.09 -37.29 27.96
N ALA A 30 -29.82 -37.10 26.67
CA ALA A 30 -29.56 -38.18 25.71
C ALA A 30 -28.52 -39.20 26.21
N VAL A 31 -27.54 -38.75 26.98
CA VAL A 31 -26.44 -39.55 27.53
C VAL A 31 -26.28 -39.22 29.02
N ARG A 32 -26.12 -40.24 29.88
CA ARG A 32 -26.02 -40.08 31.36
C ARG A 32 -24.79 -40.83 31.90
N LEU A 33 -24.22 -40.35 33.01
CA LEU A 33 -23.03 -40.98 33.60
C LEU A 33 -23.36 -42.36 34.21
N ALA A 34 -22.44 -43.32 34.07
CA ALA A 34 -22.61 -44.68 34.56
C ALA A 34 -22.38 -44.86 36.07
N ASP A 35 -21.72 -43.92 36.73
CA ASP A 35 -21.24 -44.09 38.11
C ASP A 35 -22.03 -43.23 39.09
N GLY A 36 -23.05 -43.83 39.69
CA GLY A 36 -23.90 -43.25 40.71
C GLY A 36 -25.26 -43.93 40.71
N LYS A 37 -25.62 -44.60 41.81
CA LYS A 37 -26.97 -45.10 42.03
C LYS A 37 -27.93 -43.91 41.85
N ASP A 38 -28.94 -44.10 41.01
CA ASP A 38 -29.85 -43.10 40.45
C ASP A 38 -29.27 -42.33 39.26
N GLY A 39 -29.99 -42.34 38.14
CA GLY A 39 -29.59 -41.79 36.83
C GLY A 39 -29.33 -40.27 36.79
N ILE A 40 -28.28 -39.86 37.47
CA ILE A 40 -27.52 -38.62 37.44
C ILE A 40 -27.41 -37.89 36.09
N PRO A 41 -28.13 -36.81 35.73
CA PRO A 41 -27.74 -35.99 34.58
C PRO A 41 -26.28 -35.55 34.71
N ALA A 42 -25.52 -35.56 33.62
CA ALA A 42 -24.15 -35.05 33.64
C ALA A 42 -24.20 -33.54 33.95
N THR A 43 -23.86 -33.15 35.18
CA THR A 43 -23.83 -31.74 35.57
C THR A 43 -22.45 -31.15 35.35
N ASP A 44 -22.41 -29.84 35.19
CA ASP A 44 -21.18 -29.05 35.01
C ASP A 44 -20.12 -29.33 36.09
N ASN A 45 -20.58 -29.62 37.31
CA ASN A 45 -19.74 -29.95 38.46
C ASN A 45 -18.93 -31.24 38.28
N HIS A 46 -19.41 -32.18 37.47
CA HIS A 46 -18.72 -33.45 37.18
C HIS A 46 -17.58 -33.30 36.17
N LEU A 47 -17.55 -32.19 35.42
CA LEU A 47 -16.49 -31.89 34.46
C LEU A 47 -15.52 -30.82 34.95
N ARG A 48 -15.91 -29.97 35.91
CA ARG A 48 -15.00 -28.97 36.47
C ARG A 48 -13.77 -29.66 37.07
N PRO A 49 -12.56 -29.32 36.62
CA PRO A 49 -11.37 -29.86 37.25
C PRO A 49 -11.32 -29.41 38.71
N ILE A 50 -10.85 -30.32 39.58
CA ILE A 50 -10.93 -30.24 41.05
C ILE A 50 -10.40 -28.89 41.59
N TYR A 51 -9.45 -28.26 40.91
CA TYR A 51 -8.87 -26.97 41.29
C TYR A 51 -9.84 -25.77 41.25
N LYS A 52 -11.02 -25.88 40.61
CA LYS A 52 -12.09 -24.85 40.63
C LYS A 52 -13.26 -25.15 41.58
N GLN A 53 -13.20 -26.24 42.37
CA GLN A 53 -14.25 -26.61 43.34
C GLN A 53 -14.06 -25.96 44.73
N GLY A 54 -13.18 -24.97 44.87
CA GLY A 54 -13.03 -24.20 46.12
C GLY A 54 -12.37 -24.96 47.28
N GLN A 55 -11.75 -26.12 47.04
CA GLN A 55 -11.07 -26.91 48.06
C GLN A 55 -9.54 -26.74 48.09
N MET A 56 -8.95 -25.85 47.28
CA MET A 56 -7.53 -25.50 47.39
C MET A 56 -7.36 -24.25 48.25
N THR A 57 -7.01 -24.44 49.52
CA THR A 57 -6.32 -23.41 50.29
C THR A 57 -4.93 -23.17 49.68
N ALA A 58 -4.46 -21.93 49.67
CA ALA A 58 -3.22 -21.43 49.06
C ALA A 58 -1.90 -22.02 49.61
N ALA A 59 -1.91 -23.26 50.11
CA ALA A 59 -0.76 -23.92 50.71
C ALA A 59 0.09 -24.71 49.69
N ASP A 60 -0.42 -25.01 48.50
CA ASP A 60 0.27 -25.93 47.56
C ASP A 60 1.00 -25.25 46.39
N GLY A 61 1.32 -23.97 46.47
CA GLY A 61 2.41 -23.31 45.71
C GLY A 61 2.52 -23.51 44.19
N GLY A 62 1.55 -24.13 43.53
CA GLY A 62 1.57 -24.42 42.11
C GLY A 62 0.82 -23.34 41.34
N ASN A 63 1.54 -22.56 40.55
CA ASN A 63 0.94 -21.87 39.42
C ASN A 63 0.16 -22.93 38.63
N VAL A 64 -1.17 -22.82 38.56
CA VAL A 64 -1.95 -23.66 37.66
C VAL A 64 -1.63 -23.14 36.25
N ASP A 65 -0.61 -23.70 35.62
CA ASP A 65 -0.31 -23.47 34.20
C ASP A 65 -1.51 -23.99 33.40
N ILE A 66 -2.45 -23.11 33.09
CA ILE A 66 -3.54 -23.39 32.16
C ILE A 66 -2.87 -23.51 30.78
N SER A 67 -2.62 -24.75 30.34
CA SER A 67 -2.11 -25.03 29.00
C SER A 67 -3.06 -24.44 27.96
N GLN A 68 -2.65 -23.36 27.30
CA GLN A 68 -3.38 -22.71 26.21
C GLN A 68 -2.85 -23.18 24.86
N ASP A 69 -3.75 -23.56 23.97
CA ASP A 69 -3.43 -23.79 22.56
C ASP A 69 -3.97 -22.62 21.75
N VAL A 70 -3.08 -21.83 21.14
CA VAL A 70 -3.41 -20.65 20.34
C VAL A 70 -3.21 -20.98 18.87
N VAL A 71 -4.32 -21.09 18.14
CA VAL A 71 -4.34 -21.37 16.70
C VAL A 71 -4.65 -20.09 15.94
N TRP A 72 -3.70 -19.67 15.11
CA TRP A 72 -3.85 -18.55 14.19
C TRP A 72 -4.17 -19.05 12.78
N THR A 73 -5.19 -18.46 12.17
CA THR A 73 -5.56 -18.71 10.78
C THR A 73 -5.75 -17.38 10.07
N ALA A 74 -5.06 -17.19 8.95
CA ALA A 74 -5.23 -16.03 8.09
C ALA A 74 -5.26 -16.52 6.64
N LYS A 75 -6.34 -16.23 5.90
CA LYS A 75 -6.51 -16.72 4.52
C LYS A 75 -7.40 -15.81 3.69
N PHE A 76 -7.17 -15.79 2.38
CA PHE A 76 -8.13 -15.26 1.42
C PHE A 76 -9.32 -16.20 1.32
N VAL A 77 -10.51 -15.63 1.19
CA VAL A 77 -11.74 -16.40 1.11
C VAL A 77 -12.62 -15.89 -0.02
N ASP A 78 -13.01 -16.79 -0.93
CA ASP A 78 -13.83 -16.43 -2.08
C ASP A 78 -15.31 -16.81 -1.88
N ARG A 79 -15.60 -17.69 -0.92
CA ARG A 79 -16.94 -18.25 -0.66
C ARG A 79 -17.36 -18.10 0.78
N ILE A 80 -18.65 -17.86 1.01
CA ILE A 80 -19.19 -17.69 2.37
C ILE A 80 -19.15 -19.01 3.13
N SER A 81 -19.36 -20.13 2.43
CA SER A 81 -19.21 -21.48 2.99
C SER A 81 -17.86 -21.70 3.69
N GLU A 82 -16.76 -21.24 3.10
CA GLU A 82 -15.42 -21.36 3.70
C GLU A 82 -15.23 -20.53 4.98
N VAL A 83 -15.99 -19.44 5.14
CA VAL A 83 -16.03 -18.64 6.37
C VAL A 83 -16.88 -19.37 7.41
N THR A 84 -18.09 -19.82 7.06
CA THR A 84 -18.97 -20.53 8.01
C THR A 84 -18.35 -21.83 8.50
N ASP A 85 -17.68 -22.57 7.63
CA ASP A 85 -16.97 -23.81 7.97
C ASP A 85 -15.82 -23.54 8.96
N SER A 86 -15.10 -22.42 8.81
CA SER A 86 -14.05 -22.01 9.77
C SER A 86 -14.58 -21.64 11.16
N LEU A 87 -15.85 -21.22 11.23
CA LEU A 87 -16.57 -20.91 12.47
C LEU A 87 -17.26 -22.15 13.06
N ASN A 88 -17.11 -23.32 12.44
CA ASN A 88 -17.88 -24.53 12.73
C ASN A 88 -19.40 -24.32 12.62
N VAL A 89 -19.87 -23.37 11.80
CA VAL A 89 -21.30 -23.11 11.54
C VAL A 89 -21.70 -23.89 10.30
N SER A 90 -22.74 -24.73 10.39
CA SER A 90 -23.17 -25.51 9.25
C SER A 90 -23.91 -24.66 8.21
N GLY A 91 -23.70 -24.97 6.93
CA GLY A 91 -24.38 -24.27 5.83
C GLY A 91 -25.91 -24.37 5.92
N SER A 92 -26.43 -25.51 6.38
CA SER A 92 -27.86 -25.72 6.60
C SER A 92 -28.43 -24.83 7.72
N LEU A 93 -27.72 -24.64 8.83
CA LEU A 93 -28.14 -23.70 9.88
C LEU A 93 -28.20 -22.28 9.32
N GLN A 94 -27.17 -21.86 8.59
CA GLN A 94 -27.10 -20.51 8.02
C GLN A 94 -28.25 -20.24 7.04
N ILE A 95 -28.56 -21.19 6.16
CA ILE A 95 -29.69 -21.09 5.22
C ILE A 95 -31.02 -21.00 5.98
N LYS A 96 -31.24 -21.83 7.01
CA LYS A 96 -32.50 -21.83 7.78
C LYS A 96 -32.69 -20.55 8.57
N VAL A 97 -31.65 -20.04 9.24
CA VAL A 97 -31.71 -18.77 9.99
C VAL A 97 -31.99 -17.59 9.06
N ASP A 98 -31.37 -17.57 7.88
CA ASP A 98 -31.58 -16.50 6.91
C ASP A 98 -32.99 -16.54 6.30
N ALA A 99 -33.49 -17.74 5.97
CA ALA A 99 -34.83 -17.95 5.42
C ALA A 99 -35.96 -17.50 6.38
N LEU A 100 -35.70 -17.51 7.69
CA LEU A 100 -36.64 -17.04 8.72
C LEU A 100 -36.61 -15.52 8.94
N GLY A 101 -35.80 -14.77 8.17
CA GLY A 101 -35.80 -13.31 8.19
C GLY A 101 -34.77 -12.66 9.12
N GLY A 102 -33.63 -13.33 9.40
CA GLY A 102 -32.44 -12.69 9.99
C GLY A 102 -32.53 -12.29 11.47
N GLY A 103 -33.63 -12.60 12.17
CA GLY A 103 -33.80 -12.28 13.60
C GLY A 103 -33.02 -13.18 14.57
N GLY A 104 -32.53 -14.34 14.11
CA GLY A 104 -31.70 -15.25 14.90
C GLY A 104 -30.21 -14.93 14.75
N LYS A 105 -29.51 -14.66 15.87
CA LYS A 105 -28.05 -14.49 15.86
C LYS A 105 -27.36 -15.85 15.70
N ALA A 106 -27.11 -16.29 14.47
CA ALA A 106 -26.11 -17.32 14.22
C ALA A 106 -24.70 -16.73 14.48
N SER A 107 -23.71 -17.57 14.83
CA SER A 107 -22.33 -17.13 15.06
C SER A 107 -21.68 -16.45 13.84
N ALA A 108 -22.25 -16.63 12.64
CA ALA A 108 -21.85 -15.97 11.39
C ALA A 108 -22.57 -14.62 11.13
N SER A 109 -23.34 -14.10 12.08
CA SER A 109 -24.12 -12.85 11.93
C SER A 109 -23.29 -11.58 11.75
N PHE A 110 -21.98 -11.62 11.99
CA PHE A 110 -21.07 -10.50 11.73
C PHE A 110 -20.68 -10.35 10.26
N ILE A 111 -21.03 -11.31 9.41
CA ILE A 111 -20.71 -11.30 7.98
C ILE A 111 -21.76 -10.44 7.25
N ASP A 112 -21.35 -9.28 6.75
CA ASP A 112 -22.16 -8.55 5.76
C ASP A 112 -22.03 -9.24 4.41
N THR A 113 -23.01 -10.09 4.10
CA THR A 113 -23.10 -10.86 2.84
C THR A 113 -22.96 -9.99 1.59
N ASN A 114 -23.48 -8.76 1.64
CA ASN A 114 -23.47 -7.88 0.48
C ASN A 114 -22.06 -7.35 0.23
N LYS A 115 -21.42 -6.83 1.28
CA LYS A 115 -20.06 -6.32 1.19
C LYS A 115 -19.06 -7.42 0.83
N PHE A 116 -19.26 -8.64 1.34
CA PHE A 116 -18.43 -9.78 0.98
C PHE A 116 -18.48 -10.10 -0.52
N LYS A 117 -19.67 -10.10 -1.13
CA LYS A 117 -19.85 -10.45 -2.55
C LYS A 117 -19.49 -9.31 -3.50
N GLU A 118 -19.62 -8.05 -3.06
CA GLU A 118 -19.24 -6.88 -3.87
C GLU A 118 -17.74 -6.59 -3.85
N SER A 119 -17.01 -7.12 -2.88
CA SER A 119 -15.57 -6.89 -2.72
C SER A 119 -14.75 -7.73 -3.68
N ASP A 120 -13.65 -7.15 -4.19
CA ASP A 120 -12.71 -7.86 -5.05
C ASP A 120 -11.74 -8.73 -4.23
N ILE A 121 -11.58 -8.41 -2.94
CA ILE A 121 -10.72 -9.15 -1.99
C ILE A 121 -11.47 -9.32 -0.68
N ASN A 122 -11.55 -10.56 -0.19
CA ASN A 122 -11.94 -10.85 1.19
C ASN A 122 -10.82 -11.62 1.90
N TYR A 123 -10.45 -11.15 3.09
CA TYR A 123 -9.39 -11.73 3.92
C TYR A 123 -9.92 -12.00 5.32
N LEU A 124 -9.82 -13.26 5.76
CA LEU A 124 -10.31 -13.73 7.05
C LEU A 124 -9.12 -13.94 8.00
N ILE A 125 -9.20 -13.33 9.18
CA ILE A 125 -8.28 -13.54 10.31
C ILE A 125 -9.06 -14.19 11.44
N GLN A 126 -8.51 -15.27 11.99
CA GLN A 126 -9.09 -16.00 13.10
C GLN A 126 -8.01 -16.34 14.14
N VAL A 127 -8.32 -16.03 15.39
CA VAL A 127 -7.51 -16.38 16.56
C VAL A 127 -8.37 -17.25 17.46
N LYS A 128 -7.98 -18.51 17.60
CA LYS A 128 -8.69 -19.47 18.45
C LYS A 128 -7.78 -19.88 19.60
N VAL A 129 -8.21 -19.56 20.81
CA VAL A 129 -7.52 -19.89 22.06
C VAL A 129 -8.34 -20.97 22.74
N THR A 130 -7.73 -22.14 23.01
CA THR A 130 -8.40 -23.28 23.64
C THR A 130 -7.72 -23.64 24.96
N ASN A 131 -8.50 -23.62 26.04
CA ASN A 131 -8.09 -23.94 27.40
C ASN A 131 -8.76 -25.25 27.84
N GLN A 132 -7.96 -26.33 27.89
CA GLN A 132 -8.30 -27.67 28.40
C GLN A 132 -9.52 -28.39 27.73
N ARG A 133 -9.56 -29.73 27.82
CA ARG A 133 -10.59 -30.59 27.18
C ARG A 133 -11.13 -31.61 28.18
N LEU A 134 -12.45 -31.85 28.18
CA LEU A 134 -13.10 -32.74 29.15
C LEU A 134 -14.12 -33.68 28.45
N PRO A 135 -13.84 -34.99 28.36
CA PRO A 135 -14.74 -35.98 27.74
C PRO A 135 -15.60 -36.77 28.75
N VAL A 136 -16.75 -37.29 28.30
CA VAL A 136 -17.72 -38.09 29.10
C VAL A 136 -18.13 -39.42 28.40
N LYS A 137 -18.57 -40.45 29.15
CA LYS A 137 -18.98 -41.80 28.67
C LYS A 137 -20.43 -42.22 29.05
N HIS A 138 -21.12 -42.86 28.08
CA HIS A 138 -22.17 -43.94 28.13
C HIS A 138 -23.71 -43.61 28.18
N ILE A 139 -24.54 -44.60 27.76
CA ILE A 139 -26.03 -44.84 27.99
C ILE A 139 -27.09 -44.23 26.97
N PRO A 140 -28.45 -44.51 27.04
CA PRO A 140 -29.29 -45.50 26.30
C PRO A 140 -30.42 -44.93 25.36
N ASP A 141 -31.36 -45.79 24.93
CA ASP A 141 -32.08 -45.80 23.63
C ASP A 141 -33.62 -45.67 23.69
N SER A 142 -34.20 -44.82 22.81
CA SER A 142 -35.37 -45.10 21.92
C SER A 142 -35.95 -43.83 21.26
N GLU A 143 -36.21 -43.88 19.95
CA GLU A 143 -36.60 -42.79 19.01
C GLU A 143 -35.49 -41.79 18.60
N PHE A 144 -34.36 -42.35 18.22
CA PHE A 144 -33.06 -41.71 18.18
C PHE A 144 -32.91 -40.42 17.35
N THR A 145 -32.97 -40.43 16.01
CA THR A 145 -32.35 -39.32 15.27
C THR A 145 -33.14 -38.02 15.27
N ARG A 146 -34.48 -38.08 15.38
CA ARG A 146 -35.31 -36.87 15.45
C ARG A 146 -35.38 -36.29 16.86
N VAL A 147 -35.33 -37.13 17.88
CA VAL A 147 -35.46 -36.71 19.28
C VAL A 147 -34.09 -36.49 19.93
N TYR A 148 -33.06 -37.23 19.53
CA TYR A 148 -31.70 -37.22 20.10
C TYR A 148 -30.63 -36.67 19.12
N GLY A 149 -30.93 -36.45 17.85
CA GLY A 149 -29.93 -36.05 16.84
C GLY A 149 -29.00 -37.21 16.41
N ASP A 150 -27.96 -36.91 15.63
CA ASP A 150 -26.92 -37.88 15.21
C ASP A 150 -25.70 -37.90 16.14
N SER A 151 -25.58 -36.92 17.01
CA SER A 151 -24.51 -36.78 17.99
C SER A 151 -25.05 -36.30 19.34
N PHE A 152 -24.22 -36.32 20.36
CA PHE A 152 -24.52 -35.69 21.65
C PHE A 152 -23.38 -34.75 22.05
N ILE A 153 -23.71 -33.80 22.92
CA ILE A 153 -22.73 -32.87 23.51
C ILE A 153 -21.95 -33.60 24.59
N SER A 154 -20.71 -33.99 24.29
CA SER A 154 -19.86 -34.77 25.20
C SER A 154 -18.95 -33.92 26.07
N GLY A 155 -18.80 -32.64 25.73
CA GLY A 155 -17.95 -31.70 26.44
C GLY A 155 -18.04 -30.30 25.86
N PHE A 156 -17.33 -29.37 26.49
CA PHE A 156 -17.17 -28.00 26.00
C PHE A 156 -15.70 -27.66 25.88
N THR A 157 -15.39 -26.77 24.95
CA THR A 157 -14.10 -26.09 24.87
C THR A 157 -14.25 -24.71 25.49
N GLU A 158 -13.36 -24.38 26.43
CA GLU A 158 -13.27 -23.06 27.05
C GLU A 158 -12.09 -22.31 26.44
N GLY A 159 -12.16 -20.98 26.39
CA GLY A 159 -11.13 -20.12 25.81
C GLY A 159 -11.72 -18.91 25.13
N GLY A 160 -11.29 -18.61 23.91
CA GLY A 160 -11.77 -17.46 23.17
C GLY A 160 -11.61 -17.60 21.68
N GLU A 161 -12.50 -16.94 20.94
CA GLU A 161 -12.48 -16.89 19.48
C GLU A 161 -12.58 -15.44 19.06
N PHE A 162 -11.62 -14.99 18.26
CA PHE A 162 -11.62 -13.69 17.60
C PHE A 162 -11.66 -13.94 16.10
N ASN A 163 -12.65 -13.37 15.42
CA ASN A 163 -12.84 -13.50 13.98
C ASN A 163 -12.96 -12.10 13.37
N ALA A 164 -12.17 -11.82 12.35
CA ALA A 164 -12.22 -10.57 11.61
C ALA A 164 -12.25 -10.84 10.11
N LEU A 165 -13.22 -10.23 9.43
CA LEU A 165 -13.40 -10.30 7.99
C LEU A 165 -13.16 -8.93 7.38
N ILE A 166 -12.14 -8.84 6.53
CA ILE A 166 -11.76 -7.64 5.80
C ILE A 166 -12.26 -7.81 4.36
N SER A 167 -13.13 -6.90 3.93
CA SER A 167 -13.73 -6.87 2.59
C SER A 167 -13.31 -5.57 1.90
N ILE A 168 -12.56 -5.68 0.80
CA ILE A 168 -12.00 -4.55 0.05
C ILE A 168 -12.56 -4.53 -1.36
N LYS A 169 -13.15 -3.40 -1.73
CA LYS A 169 -13.64 -3.07 -3.07
C LYS A 169 -12.70 -2.06 -3.71
N LEU A 170 -12.04 -2.44 -4.79
CA LEU A 170 -11.02 -1.61 -5.43
C LEU A 170 -11.63 -0.80 -6.58
N LYS A 171 -11.14 0.42 -6.78
CA LYS A 171 -11.46 1.18 -7.99
C LYS A 171 -10.76 0.59 -9.21
N ASP A 172 -9.52 0.16 -9.05
CA ASP A 172 -8.76 -0.54 -10.08
C ASP A 172 -8.51 -2.01 -9.70
N ARG A 173 -9.05 -2.92 -10.51
CA ARG A 173 -8.88 -4.38 -10.35
C ARG A 173 -7.49 -4.88 -10.72
N SER A 174 -6.69 -4.08 -11.42
CA SER A 174 -5.31 -4.44 -11.76
C SER A 174 -4.42 -4.53 -10.51
N ALA A 175 -4.72 -3.75 -9.46
CA ALA A 175 -4.00 -3.68 -8.20
C ALA A 175 -4.25 -4.87 -7.26
N VAL A 176 -5.20 -5.76 -7.58
CA VAL A 176 -5.62 -6.89 -6.70
C VAL A 176 -4.42 -7.72 -6.25
N LYS A 177 -3.51 -8.07 -7.16
CA LYS A 177 -2.35 -8.92 -6.83
C LYS A 177 -1.39 -8.24 -5.85
N GLN A 178 -1.15 -6.95 -6.03
CA GLN A 178 -0.27 -6.17 -5.15
C GLN A 178 -0.87 -6.05 -3.75
N ILE A 179 -2.17 -5.74 -3.65
CA ILE A 179 -2.87 -5.58 -2.38
C ILE A 179 -3.00 -6.92 -1.64
N LYS A 180 -3.26 -8.03 -2.35
CA LYS A 180 -3.22 -9.37 -1.75
C LYS A 180 -1.84 -9.69 -1.15
N GLY A 181 -0.76 -9.42 -1.88
CA GLY A 181 0.60 -9.62 -1.38
C GLY A 181 0.91 -8.76 -0.15
N GLY A 182 0.48 -7.49 -0.16
CA GLY A 182 0.64 -6.58 0.97
C GLY A 182 -0.11 -7.04 2.23
N LEU A 183 -1.37 -7.45 2.09
CA LEU A 183 -2.18 -7.96 3.21
C LEU A 183 -1.57 -9.21 3.82
N GLU A 184 -1.07 -10.13 2.99
CA GLU A 184 -0.43 -11.35 3.47
C GLU A 184 0.85 -11.04 4.25
N ILE A 185 1.62 -10.02 3.89
CA ILE A 185 2.81 -9.63 4.65
C ILE A 185 2.43 -8.92 5.95
N GLU A 186 1.50 -7.96 5.88
CA GLU A 186 1.16 -7.11 7.03
C GLU A 186 0.39 -7.88 8.12
N LEU A 187 -0.50 -8.79 7.72
CA LEU A 187 -1.47 -9.46 8.60
C LEU A 187 -1.15 -10.95 8.84
N ASN A 188 -0.05 -11.48 8.30
CA ASN A 188 0.44 -12.80 8.68
C ASN A 188 1.16 -12.74 10.04
N LEU A 189 0.34 -12.74 11.08
CA LEU A 189 0.72 -12.63 12.49
C LEU A 189 1.65 -13.76 12.98
N LYS A 190 1.70 -14.91 12.29
CA LYS A 190 2.60 -16.02 12.64
C LYS A 190 4.07 -15.68 12.44
N ALA A 191 4.40 -14.83 11.46
CA ALA A 191 5.78 -14.43 11.21
C ALA A 191 6.32 -13.49 12.30
N ALA A 192 5.46 -12.64 12.86
CA ALA A 192 5.81 -11.66 13.90
C ALA A 192 6.13 -12.30 15.26
N GLN A 193 5.64 -13.51 15.53
CA GLN A 193 5.83 -14.20 16.82
C GLN A 193 7.15 -14.99 16.90
N ILE A 194 7.81 -15.26 15.76
CA ILE A 194 9.04 -16.08 15.68
C ILE A 194 10.29 -15.20 15.45
N SER A 195 10.16 -14.05 14.78
CA SER A 195 11.25 -13.09 14.61
C SER A 195 11.14 -11.97 15.62
N GLY A 196 11.77 -12.16 16.78
CA GLY A 196 12.05 -11.05 17.68
C GLY A 196 12.70 -9.90 16.91
N LYS A 197 12.07 -8.71 16.95
CA LYS A 197 12.54 -7.46 16.32
C LYS A 197 12.94 -7.59 14.85
N ALA A 198 11.97 -7.73 13.96
CA ALA A 198 12.14 -7.25 12.58
C ALA A 198 11.38 -5.92 12.44
N ASP A 199 12.14 -4.83 12.35
CA ASP A 199 11.68 -3.53 11.86
C ASP A 199 11.34 -3.73 10.37
N VAL A 200 10.12 -4.17 10.10
CA VAL A 200 9.59 -4.24 8.74
C VAL A 200 9.14 -2.84 8.39
N ASP A 201 9.77 -2.23 7.39
CA ASP A 201 9.46 -0.92 6.85
C ASP A 201 7.94 -0.66 6.90
N LYS A 202 7.55 0.35 7.68
CA LYS A 202 6.17 0.83 7.83
C LYS A 202 5.71 1.47 6.54
N GLN A 203 5.47 0.68 5.50
CA GLN A 203 4.66 1.12 4.39
C GLN A 203 3.21 0.83 4.77
N ASP A 204 2.51 1.85 5.28
CA ASP A 204 1.11 1.75 5.66
C ASP A 204 0.28 1.33 4.45
N LEU A 205 -0.07 0.06 4.36
CA LEU A 205 -0.82 -0.52 3.24
C LEU A 205 -2.17 0.17 3.06
N SER A 206 -2.74 0.70 4.14
CA SER A 206 -3.95 1.52 4.16
C SER A 206 -3.88 2.70 3.19
N SER A 207 -2.69 3.31 3.01
CA SER A 207 -2.48 4.42 2.07
C SER A 207 -2.40 3.98 0.61
N SER A 208 -2.13 2.70 0.35
CA SER A 208 -2.00 2.12 -1.01
C SER A 208 -3.31 1.54 -1.56
N ILE A 209 -4.36 1.46 -0.73
CA ILE A 209 -5.67 0.96 -1.13
C ILE A 209 -6.52 2.13 -1.64
N ASP A 210 -6.60 2.29 -2.96
CA ASP A 210 -7.57 3.21 -3.59
C ASP A 210 -8.93 2.50 -3.76
N GLY A 211 -9.69 2.41 -2.67
CA GLY A 211 -10.95 1.66 -2.61
C GLY A 211 -11.71 1.77 -1.29
N GLU A 212 -12.87 1.11 -1.21
CA GLU A 212 -13.64 0.99 0.04
C GLU A 212 -13.15 -0.25 0.82
N THR A 213 -12.72 -0.05 2.07
CA THR A 213 -12.35 -1.14 2.98
C THR A 213 -13.37 -1.23 4.10
N THR A 214 -14.01 -2.39 4.26
CA THR A 214 -14.88 -2.68 5.40
C THR A 214 -14.28 -3.79 6.26
N ILE A 215 -14.18 -3.55 7.56
CA ILE A 215 -13.71 -4.53 8.54
C ILE A 215 -14.87 -4.89 9.47
N SER A 216 -15.22 -6.17 9.51
CA SER A 216 -16.25 -6.72 10.40
C SER A 216 -15.62 -7.67 11.40
N VAL A 217 -15.80 -7.41 12.70
CA VAL A 217 -15.14 -8.18 13.77
C VAL A 217 -16.21 -8.79 14.68
N SER A 218 -16.01 -10.05 15.06
CA SER A 218 -16.74 -10.72 16.14
C SER A 218 -15.75 -11.41 17.07
N TRP A 219 -16.03 -11.36 18.38
CA TRP A 219 -15.21 -12.05 19.36
C TRP A 219 -16.07 -12.66 20.47
N LYS A 220 -15.53 -13.69 21.11
CA LYS A 220 -16.09 -14.36 22.28
C LYS A 220 -14.96 -14.75 23.22
N GLY A 221 -15.12 -14.50 24.52
CA GLY A 221 -14.01 -14.58 25.47
C GLY A 221 -13.07 -13.37 25.36
N GLY A 222 -12.23 -13.16 26.37
CA GLY A 222 -11.32 -12.02 26.45
C GLY A 222 -11.91 -10.74 27.06
N GLY A 223 -13.22 -10.69 27.30
CA GLY A 223 -13.88 -9.51 27.88
C GLY A 223 -14.05 -8.38 26.87
N ASP A 224 -13.92 -7.14 27.33
CA ASP A 224 -13.93 -5.97 26.45
C ASP A 224 -12.55 -5.80 25.83
N ILE A 225 -12.41 -6.21 24.57
CA ILE A 225 -11.17 -6.11 23.81
C ILE A 225 -11.02 -4.73 23.14
N LYS A 226 -12.06 -3.88 23.21
CA LYS A 226 -11.97 -2.49 22.80
C LYS A 226 -11.58 -1.66 24.03
N ASN A 227 -10.29 -1.31 24.14
CA ASN A 227 -9.91 -0.22 25.01
C ASN A 227 -10.60 1.07 24.53
N GLY A 228 -10.92 1.98 25.46
CA GLY A 228 -11.67 3.22 25.19
C GLY A 228 -11.08 4.15 24.11
N ASP A 229 -9.87 3.88 23.63
CA ASP A 229 -9.17 4.60 22.57
C ASP A 229 -9.48 4.09 21.14
N VAL A 230 -10.13 2.93 20.96
CA VAL A 230 -10.43 2.35 19.63
C VAL A 230 -11.90 2.61 19.25
N SER A 231 -12.17 3.74 18.60
CA SER A 231 -13.49 4.03 18.03
C SER A 231 -13.78 3.23 16.76
N ASP A 232 -12.77 3.09 15.89
CA ASP A 232 -12.91 2.54 14.53
C ASP A 232 -11.93 1.40 14.25
N TRP A 233 -12.38 0.40 13.47
CA TRP A 233 -11.55 -0.72 13.04
C TRP A 233 -10.71 -0.35 11.82
N THR A 234 -9.40 -0.26 12.00
CA THR A 234 -8.38 -0.14 10.95
C THR A 234 -7.52 -1.41 10.90
N LEU A 235 -6.75 -1.61 9.82
CA LEU A 235 -5.82 -2.75 9.70
C LEU A 235 -4.81 -2.77 10.86
N GLN A 236 -4.32 -1.61 11.29
CA GLN A 236 -3.37 -1.47 12.38
C GLN A 236 -4.01 -1.84 13.74
N THR A 237 -5.17 -1.26 14.06
CA THR A 237 -5.88 -1.56 15.32
C THR A 237 -6.31 -3.02 15.37
N LEU A 238 -6.71 -3.59 14.21
CA LEU A 238 -7.10 -4.99 14.11
C LEU A 238 -5.91 -5.91 14.43
N LYS A 239 -4.73 -5.61 13.87
CA LYS A 239 -3.49 -6.35 14.11
C LYS A 239 -3.10 -6.32 15.59
N ALA A 240 -3.14 -5.15 16.22
CA ALA A 240 -2.79 -4.99 17.64
C ALA A 240 -3.73 -5.79 18.56
N VAL A 241 -5.04 -5.61 18.40
CA VAL A 241 -6.05 -6.31 19.22
C VAL A 241 -5.98 -7.82 19.01
N ALA A 242 -5.75 -8.27 17.76
CA ALA A 242 -5.59 -9.69 17.49
C ALA A 242 -4.39 -10.27 18.26
N MET A 243 -3.24 -9.61 18.26
CA MET A 243 -2.01 -10.04 18.98
C MET A 243 -2.17 -10.10 20.49
N GLU A 244 -2.91 -9.18 21.10
CA GLU A 244 -3.16 -9.12 22.54
C GLU A 244 -4.28 -10.09 22.98
N PHE A 245 -5.11 -10.56 22.04
CA PHE A 245 -6.28 -11.39 22.33
C PHE A 245 -6.00 -12.63 23.18
N PRO A 246 -4.92 -13.41 22.98
CA PRO A 246 -4.62 -14.56 23.83
C PRO A 246 -4.43 -14.20 25.31
N GLU A 247 -3.78 -13.06 25.60
CA GLU A 247 -3.59 -12.58 26.97
C GLU A 247 -4.92 -12.23 27.63
N HIS A 248 -5.79 -11.54 26.90
CA HIS A 248 -7.16 -11.24 27.33
C HIS A 248 -7.97 -12.52 27.62
N VAL A 249 -7.83 -13.54 26.78
CA VAL A 249 -8.54 -14.82 26.97
C VAL A 249 -8.03 -15.56 28.21
N MET A 250 -6.76 -15.43 28.61
CA MET A 250 -6.29 -16.00 29.88
C MET A 250 -7.04 -15.38 31.07
N ALA A 251 -7.29 -14.07 31.03
CA ALA A 251 -8.00 -13.37 32.09
C ALA A 251 -9.49 -13.71 32.12
N CYS A 252 -10.14 -13.79 30.94
CA CYS A 252 -11.59 -13.94 30.80
C CYS A 252 -11.98 -15.04 29.79
N PRO A 253 -11.73 -16.33 30.07
CA PRO A 253 -12.10 -17.41 29.17
C PRO A 253 -13.62 -17.66 29.19
N MET A 254 -14.18 -18.02 28.03
CA MET A 254 -15.59 -18.37 27.84
C MET A 254 -15.75 -19.67 27.06
N ARG A 255 -16.94 -20.29 27.12
CA ARG A 255 -17.26 -21.45 26.28
C ARG A 255 -17.39 -21.04 24.82
N THR A 256 -16.54 -21.60 23.98
CA THR A 256 -16.51 -21.26 22.54
C THR A 256 -17.28 -22.29 21.72
N ASN A 257 -16.99 -23.58 21.92
CA ASN A 257 -17.65 -24.67 21.19
C ASN A 257 -18.10 -25.81 22.10
N ALA A 258 -19.18 -26.47 21.71
CA ALA A 258 -19.54 -27.80 22.16
C ALA A 258 -18.74 -28.86 21.38
N ILE A 259 -18.25 -29.87 22.08
CA ILE A 259 -17.65 -31.07 21.51
C ILE A 259 -18.78 -32.05 21.23
N LEU A 260 -18.91 -32.43 19.96
CA LEU A 260 -19.90 -33.39 19.52
C LEU A 260 -19.26 -34.77 19.42
N THR A 261 -19.94 -35.78 19.94
CA THR A 261 -19.50 -37.17 19.83
C THR A 261 -20.61 -37.98 19.21
N LYS A 262 -20.26 -38.75 18.17
CA LYS A 262 -21.19 -39.67 17.53
C LYS A 262 -21.55 -40.77 18.53
N TYR A 263 -22.82 -41.16 18.53
CA TYR A 263 -23.28 -42.24 19.39
C TYR A 263 -22.64 -43.59 19.05
N THR A 264 -22.30 -43.80 17.77
CA THR A 264 -21.50 -44.95 17.31
C THR A 264 -20.11 -45.02 17.95
N ALA A 265 -19.60 -43.96 18.59
CA ALA A 265 -18.35 -44.03 19.33
C ALA A 265 -18.51 -44.68 20.73
N LEU A 266 -19.75 -44.88 21.20
CA LEU A 266 -20.01 -45.45 22.52
C LEU A 266 -20.16 -46.98 22.43
N LYS A 267 -19.44 -47.71 23.29
CA LYS A 267 -19.57 -49.17 23.37
C LYS A 267 -21.01 -49.61 23.73
N SER A 268 -21.69 -48.87 24.62
CA SER A 268 -23.10 -49.10 24.96
C SER A 268 -24.00 -49.10 23.74
N PHE A 269 -23.66 -48.29 22.73
CA PHE A 269 -24.48 -48.17 21.53
C PHE A 269 -24.59 -49.49 20.77
N TYR A 270 -23.49 -50.26 20.70
CA TYR A 270 -23.45 -51.56 20.02
C TYR A 270 -23.90 -52.74 20.87
N GLU A 271 -23.93 -52.57 22.20
CA GLU A 271 -24.36 -53.62 23.14
C GLU A 271 -25.90 -53.67 23.29
N LEU A 272 -26.62 -52.72 22.69
CA LEU A 272 -28.08 -52.65 22.71
C LEU A 272 -28.74 -53.60 21.69
N SER A 273 -29.88 -54.18 22.06
CA SER A 273 -30.61 -55.17 21.24
C SER A 273 -31.35 -54.57 20.04
N VAL A 274 -31.56 -53.26 20.02
CA VAL A 274 -32.21 -52.52 18.92
C VAL A 274 -31.14 -51.77 18.14
N LYS A 275 -30.88 -52.21 16.91
CA LYS A 275 -29.89 -51.60 16.02
C LYS A 275 -30.49 -50.39 15.31
N ALA A 276 -30.72 -49.28 16.01
CA ALA A 276 -30.97 -48.00 15.34
C ALA A 276 -29.65 -47.46 14.79
N SER A 277 -29.60 -47.06 13.51
CA SER A 277 -28.41 -46.40 12.94
C SER A 277 -28.62 -44.88 13.00
N PRO A 278 -27.74 -44.10 13.63
CA PRO A 278 -27.81 -42.65 13.56
C PRO A 278 -27.60 -42.22 12.10
N LEU A 279 -28.22 -41.11 11.69
CA LEU A 279 -28.04 -40.58 10.34
C LEU A 279 -26.59 -40.06 10.19
N GLU A 280 -25.93 -40.41 9.09
CA GLU A 280 -24.56 -39.98 8.82
C GLU A 280 -24.53 -38.77 7.89
N TYR A 281 -24.09 -37.62 8.41
CA TYR A 281 -24.09 -36.35 7.67
C TYR A 281 -22.71 -35.93 7.12
N GLU A 282 -21.70 -36.79 7.14
CA GLU A 282 -20.32 -36.42 6.70
C GLU A 282 -20.30 -35.90 5.26
N ASN A 283 -20.98 -36.61 4.35
CA ASN A 283 -21.09 -36.19 2.95
C ASN A 283 -22.13 -35.07 2.75
N ALA A 284 -23.15 -35.02 3.61
CA ALA A 284 -24.19 -34.01 3.58
C ALA A 284 -23.64 -32.60 3.89
N GLY A 285 -22.60 -32.49 4.72
CA GLY A 285 -21.92 -31.23 5.02
C GLY A 285 -21.44 -30.52 3.75
N VAL A 286 -20.67 -31.21 2.90
CA VAL A 286 -20.14 -30.67 1.64
C VAL A 286 -21.24 -30.20 0.71
N TYR A 287 -22.32 -31.00 0.59
CA TYR A 287 -23.46 -30.63 -0.23
C TYR A 287 -24.18 -29.38 0.31
N SER A 288 -24.37 -29.27 1.63
CA SER A 288 -24.99 -28.10 2.24
C SER A 288 -24.15 -26.82 2.10
N SER A 289 -22.82 -26.93 2.07
CA SER A 289 -21.94 -25.79 1.78
C SER A 289 -22.13 -25.29 0.34
N ALA A 290 -22.29 -26.20 -0.63
CA ALA A 290 -22.63 -25.83 -2.01
C ALA A 290 -24.02 -25.19 -2.13
N LEU A 291 -25.01 -25.72 -1.39
CA LEU A 291 -26.35 -25.13 -1.32
C LEU A 291 -26.33 -23.73 -0.70
N LEU A 292 -25.48 -23.49 0.32
CA LEU A 292 -25.32 -22.18 0.95
C LEU A 292 -24.77 -21.15 -0.04
N ASP A 293 -23.73 -21.53 -0.80
CA ASP A 293 -23.16 -20.64 -1.80
C ASP A 293 -24.18 -20.27 -2.88
N ALA A 294 -24.94 -21.26 -3.36
CA ALA A 294 -26.02 -21.02 -4.32
C ALA A 294 -27.13 -20.14 -3.75
N TYR A 295 -27.54 -20.37 -2.50
CA TYR A 295 -28.55 -19.58 -1.80
C TYR A 295 -28.13 -18.10 -1.68
N MET A 296 -26.87 -17.86 -1.31
CA MET A 296 -26.33 -16.51 -1.18
C MET A 296 -26.21 -15.80 -2.53
N ASP A 297 -25.83 -16.51 -3.59
CA ASP A 297 -25.85 -15.94 -4.94
C ASP A 297 -27.25 -15.54 -5.39
N TYR A 298 -28.26 -16.36 -5.08
CA TYR A 298 -29.66 -16.01 -5.31
C TYR A 298 -30.13 -14.82 -4.49
N LYS A 299 -29.73 -14.72 -3.22
CA LYS A 299 -30.08 -13.60 -2.36
C LYS A 299 -29.52 -12.28 -2.89
N VAL A 300 -28.26 -12.28 -3.33
CA VAL A 300 -27.64 -11.10 -3.96
C VAL A 300 -28.37 -10.74 -5.25
N MET A 301 -28.64 -11.71 -6.14
CA MET A 301 -29.40 -11.45 -7.36
C MET A 301 -30.81 -10.92 -7.09
N TRP A 302 -31.52 -11.49 -6.12
CA TRP A 302 -32.85 -11.04 -5.73
C TRP A 302 -32.83 -9.59 -5.26
N ARG A 303 -31.81 -9.23 -4.47
CA ARG A 303 -31.57 -7.86 -4.03
C ARG A 303 -31.19 -6.97 -5.19
N ASP A 304 -30.30 -7.38 -6.08
CA ASP A 304 -29.87 -6.60 -7.24
C ASP A 304 -31.02 -6.37 -8.22
N ILE A 305 -31.94 -7.33 -8.36
CA ILE A 305 -33.18 -7.17 -9.12
C ILE A 305 -34.14 -6.20 -8.41
N GLN A 306 -34.20 -6.25 -7.07
CA GLN A 306 -35.01 -5.34 -6.27
C GLN A 306 -34.44 -3.92 -6.21
N GLN A 307 -33.12 -3.78 -6.22
CA GLN A 307 -32.40 -2.50 -6.13
C GLN A 307 -32.22 -1.89 -7.51
N GLY A 308 -31.87 -2.68 -8.54
CA GLY A 308 -31.78 -2.36 -9.97
C GLY A 308 -31.19 -1.00 -10.37
N ALA A 309 -30.54 -0.30 -9.45
CA ALA A 309 -29.48 0.66 -9.61
C ALA A 309 -28.28 0.05 -8.87
N PHE A 310 -27.15 -0.07 -9.57
CA PHE A 310 -25.87 -0.57 -9.05
C PHE A 310 -25.51 0.04 -7.67
N PRO A 311 -24.75 -0.65 -6.80
CA PRO A 311 -24.29 -0.06 -5.56
C PRO A 311 -23.12 0.90 -5.82
N HIS A 312 -23.29 2.20 -5.54
CA HIS A 312 -22.36 2.98 -4.69
C HIS A 312 -22.92 4.39 -4.34
N PRO A 313 -22.85 4.82 -3.07
CA PRO A 313 -23.18 6.18 -2.66
C PRO A 313 -22.00 7.14 -2.82
N SER A 314 -22.22 8.27 -3.47
CA SER A 314 -21.73 9.54 -2.93
C SER A 314 -22.89 10.46 -2.56
N LEU A 315 -24.05 9.91 -2.09
CA LEU A 315 -25.06 10.49 -1.15
C LEU A 315 -26.39 9.67 -1.17
N PRO A 316 -27.34 9.87 -0.22
CA PRO A 316 -27.91 8.79 0.60
C PRO A 316 -29.30 8.28 0.13
N PRO A 317 -29.72 7.07 0.55
CA PRO A 317 -31.13 6.67 0.60
C PRO A 317 -31.74 7.09 1.97
N PRO A 318 -33.04 6.95 2.30
CA PRO A 318 -34.16 6.30 1.60
C PRO A 318 -35.54 7.02 1.69
N ALA A 319 -36.48 6.63 0.80
CA ALA A 319 -37.85 6.24 1.14
C ALA A 319 -38.46 5.43 -0.03
N GLU A 320 -38.62 4.12 0.18
CA GLU A 320 -39.51 3.20 -0.55
C GLU A 320 -39.20 2.83 -2.03
N SER A 321 -38.33 1.81 -2.19
CA SER A 321 -38.40 0.67 -3.13
C SER A 321 -39.03 0.77 -4.54
N ILE A 322 -38.68 1.75 -5.39
CA ILE A 322 -39.11 1.80 -6.83
C ILE A 322 -37.99 2.31 -7.77
N VAL A 323 -36.70 2.05 -7.49
CA VAL A 323 -35.61 2.77 -8.20
C VAL A 323 -35.42 2.30 -9.65
N ALA A 324 -35.44 0.99 -9.91
CA ALA A 324 -35.15 0.44 -11.24
C ALA A 324 -36.28 0.66 -12.27
N ALA A 325 -37.53 0.58 -11.82
CA ALA A 325 -38.69 0.80 -12.68
C ALA A 325 -38.80 2.27 -13.08
N TRP A 326 -38.60 3.17 -12.12
CA TRP A 326 -38.65 4.61 -12.33
C TRP A 326 -37.51 5.09 -13.25
N GLU A 327 -36.27 4.64 -13.06
CA GLU A 327 -35.16 5.02 -13.96
C GLU A 327 -35.37 4.55 -15.42
N VAL A 328 -35.98 3.38 -15.61
CA VAL A 328 -36.36 2.89 -16.95
C VAL A 328 -37.54 3.69 -17.51
N GLU A 329 -38.53 4.05 -16.68
CA GLU A 329 -39.65 4.93 -17.08
C GLU A 329 -39.20 6.35 -17.43
N GLN A 330 -38.18 6.88 -16.74
CA GLN A 330 -37.57 8.20 -17.01
C GLN A 330 -36.55 8.17 -18.16
N GLY A 331 -36.32 7.01 -18.80
CA GLY A 331 -35.37 6.87 -19.90
C GLY A 331 -33.88 7.01 -19.50
N GLN A 332 -33.56 6.92 -18.21
CA GLN A 332 -32.21 7.02 -17.67
C GLN A 332 -31.45 5.68 -17.72
N SER A 333 -32.19 4.58 -17.78
CA SER A 333 -31.68 3.21 -17.86
C SER A 333 -32.46 2.43 -18.94
N MET A 334 -31.80 1.48 -19.62
CA MET A 334 -32.41 0.62 -20.63
C MET A 334 -32.26 -0.85 -20.23
N LEU A 335 -33.32 -1.64 -20.40
CA LEU A 335 -33.25 -3.08 -20.23
C LEU A 335 -32.90 -3.73 -21.56
N THR A 336 -31.88 -4.59 -21.58
CA THR A 336 -31.54 -5.39 -22.76
C THR A 336 -31.97 -6.85 -22.55
N VAL A 337 -32.73 -7.38 -23.51
CA VAL A 337 -33.14 -8.79 -23.53
C VAL A 337 -31.89 -9.62 -23.82
N LYS A 338 -31.70 -10.72 -23.09
CA LYS A 338 -30.65 -11.69 -23.41
C LYS A 338 -31.10 -12.61 -24.53
N SER A 339 -30.17 -12.96 -25.42
CA SER A 339 -30.42 -13.86 -26.54
C SER A 339 -30.85 -15.25 -26.04
N ASP A 340 -31.80 -15.87 -26.73
CA ASP A 340 -32.16 -17.27 -26.49
C ASP A 340 -30.96 -18.17 -26.71
N ILE A 341 -30.72 -19.08 -25.77
CA ILE A 341 -29.65 -20.06 -25.82
C ILE A 341 -30.27 -21.43 -26.12
N PRO A 342 -30.00 -22.05 -27.27
CA PRO A 342 -30.64 -23.30 -27.70
C PRO A 342 -30.48 -24.45 -26.69
N GLU A 343 -29.33 -24.53 -26.01
CA GLU A 343 -29.00 -25.55 -25.01
C GLU A 343 -29.96 -25.53 -23.79
N PHE A 344 -30.60 -24.39 -23.51
CA PHE A 344 -31.58 -24.29 -22.43
C PHE A 344 -32.92 -24.96 -22.78
N ALA A 345 -33.23 -25.17 -24.06
CA ALA A 345 -34.44 -25.87 -24.47
C ALA A 345 -34.41 -27.36 -24.07
N GLU A 346 -33.26 -28.01 -24.27
CA GLU A 346 -33.05 -29.42 -23.88
C GLU A 346 -33.11 -29.57 -22.36
N MET A 347 -32.39 -28.71 -21.63
CA MET A 347 -32.41 -28.68 -20.17
C MET A 347 -33.83 -28.44 -19.60
N ALA A 348 -34.64 -27.61 -20.27
CA ALA A 348 -36.03 -27.37 -19.85
C ALA A 348 -36.94 -28.59 -20.06
N ILE A 349 -36.69 -29.38 -21.11
CA ILE A 349 -37.45 -30.61 -21.38
C ILE A 349 -37.10 -31.66 -20.32
N GLU A 350 -35.83 -31.83 -19.99
CA GLU A 350 -35.38 -32.75 -18.95
C GLU A 350 -35.94 -32.40 -17.58
N ALA A 351 -35.84 -31.13 -17.17
CA ALA A 351 -36.38 -30.66 -15.90
C ALA A 351 -37.90 -30.86 -15.79
N LYS A 352 -38.66 -30.65 -16.88
CA LYS A 352 -40.11 -30.91 -16.93
C LYS A 352 -40.44 -32.40 -16.86
N THR A 353 -39.64 -33.24 -17.50
CA THR A 353 -39.82 -34.69 -17.51
C THR A 353 -39.62 -35.24 -16.10
N ASP A 354 -38.54 -34.82 -15.46
CA ASP A 354 -38.22 -35.20 -14.09
C ASP A 354 -39.29 -34.72 -13.09
N PHE A 355 -39.75 -33.46 -13.20
CA PHE A 355 -40.86 -32.95 -12.39
C PHE A 355 -42.15 -33.78 -12.54
N THR A 356 -42.47 -34.19 -13.76
CA THR A 356 -43.66 -35.00 -14.05
C THR A 356 -43.55 -36.37 -13.38
N ASN A 357 -42.38 -37.02 -13.49
CA ASN A 357 -42.11 -38.31 -12.86
C ASN A 357 -42.24 -38.21 -11.33
N ARG A 358 -41.64 -37.17 -10.72
CA ARG A 358 -41.72 -36.91 -9.27
C ARG A 358 -43.15 -36.64 -8.82
N THR A 359 -43.93 -35.90 -9.60
CA THR A 359 -45.33 -35.60 -9.30
C THR A 359 -46.19 -36.87 -9.34
N GLN A 360 -45.97 -37.75 -10.31
CA GLN A 360 -46.67 -39.04 -10.39
C GLN A 360 -46.29 -39.97 -9.22
N ASP A 361 -45.03 -40.00 -8.80
CA ASP A 361 -44.59 -40.77 -7.64
C ASP A 361 -45.19 -40.22 -6.33
N TYR A 362 -45.21 -38.89 -6.17
CA TYR A 362 -45.89 -38.24 -5.06
C TYR A 362 -47.38 -38.59 -5.01
N GLN A 363 -48.09 -38.53 -6.14
CA GLN A 363 -49.51 -38.88 -6.20
C GLN A 363 -49.74 -40.35 -5.83
N ARG A 364 -48.89 -41.28 -6.29
CA ARG A 364 -48.94 -42.69 -5.88
C ARG A 364 -48.75 -42.85 -4.36
N LYS A 365 -47.77 -42.16 -3.77
CA LYS A 365 -47.51 -42.19 -2.33
C LYS A 365 -48.69 -41.62 -1.53
N VAL A 366 -49.27 -40.50 -1.95
CA VAL A 366 -50.46 -39.91 -1.32
C VAL A 366 -51.66 -40.86 -1.39
N GLN A 367 -51.91 -41.47 -2.56
CA GLN A 367 -52.99 -42.44 -2.75
C GLN A 367 -52.79 -43.67 -1.86
N SER A 368 -51.57 -44.19 -1.74
CA SER A 368 -51.25 -45.34 -0.88
C SER A 368 -51.48 -45.04 0.61
N ARG A 369 -51.10 -43.85 1.09
CA ARG A 369 -51.38 -43.42 2.48
C ARG A 369 -52.87 -43.25 2.74
N LYS A 370 -53.59 -42.69 1.77
CA LYS A 370 -55.05 -42.52 1.86
C LYS A 370 -55.79 -43.86 1.90
N ALA A 371 -55.30 -44.86 1.16
CA ALA A 371 -55.83 -46.23 1.18
C ALA A 371 -55.56 -46.95 2.51
N LEU A 372 -54.40 -46.69 3.15
CA LEU A 372 -54.07 -47.24 4.48
C LEU A 372 -54.91 -46.64 5.62
N SER A 373 -55.45 -45.44 5.43
CA SER A 373 -56.27 -44.72 6.42
C SER A 373 -57.79 -44.91 6.25
N ALA A 374 -58.24 -45.75 5.32
CA ALA A 374 -59.66 -46.00 5.12
C ALA A 374 -60.23 -46.89 6.26
N PRO A 375 -61.41 -46.57 6.85
CA PRO A 375 -61.97 -47.38 7.93
C PRO A 375 -62.30 -48.80 7.45
N LEU A 376 -61.88 -49.79 8.23
CA LEU A 376 -62.31 -51.18 8.12
C LEU A 376 -63.78 -51.30 8.59
N ASP A 377 -64.73 -50.87 7.76
CA ASP A 377 -66.15 -51.17 7.97
C ASP A 377 -66.71 -51.90 6.74
N ALA A 378 -66.44 -53.21 6.70
CA ALA A 378 -67.21 -54.17 5.90
C ALA A 378 -66.95 -55.60 6.37
N ALA A 379 -67.57 -56.02 7.47
CA ALA A 379 -68.13 -57.37 7.64
C ALA A 379 -68.77 -57.58 9.03
N ALA A 380 -69.88 -58.32 9.04
CA ALA A 380 -70.58 -58.95 10.16
C ALA A 380 -71.68 -58.14 10.87
N SER A 381 -72.86 -58.20 10.26
CA SER A 381 -74.18 -58.04 10.87
C SER A 381 -74.55 -59.23 11.76
N VAL A 382 -74.74 -59.02 13.08
CA VAL A 382 -75.54 -59.88 14.00
C VAL A 382 -76.08 -58.97 15.15
N PRO A 383 -77.32 -59.17 15.66
CA PRO A 383 -78.14 -58.08 16.21
C PRO A 383 -78.05 -57.87 17.73
N VAL A 384 -78.59 -56.71 18.13
CA VAL A 384 -78.71 -56.12 19.46
C VAL A 384 -79.81 -56.80 20.30
N GLU A 385 -79.50 -57.12 21.55
CA GLU A 385 -80.44 -57.08 22.68
C GLU A 385 -79.76 -56.32 23.84
N GLY A 386 -80.50 -55.40 24.47
CA GLY A 386 -80.01 -54.56 25.56
C GLY A 386 -80.51 -55.02 26.93
N ASP A 387 -79.94 -54.47 27.99
CA ASP A 387 -80.66 -53.86 29.11
C ASP A 387 -79.66 -53.09 30.00
N GLY A 388 -80.14 -52.10 30.75
CA GLY A 388 -79.33 -51.03 31.32
C GLY A 388 -78.98 -51.09 32.81
N THR A 389 -78.84 -49.88 33.35
CA THR A 389 -78.89 -49.44 34.77
C THR A 389 -77.54 -49.04 35.43
N SER A 390 -77.46 -47.75 35.78
CA SER A 390 -76.53 -47.05 36.71
C SER A 390 -76.75 -47.44 38.19
N PRO A 391 -76.04 -46.95 39.24
CA PRO A 391 -75.16 -45.76 39.34
C PRO A 391 -73.84 -45.92 40.13
N ALA A 392 -73.04 -44.85 40.15
CA ALA A 392 -71.85 -44.59 40.98
C ALA A 392 -72.22 -44.25 42.46
N PRO A 393 -71.29 -43.98 43.43
CA PRO A 393 -70.37 -42.81 43.38
C PRO A 393 -68.99 -42.94 44.07
N ASP A 394 -68.23 -41.84 43.94
CA ASP A 394 -67.12 -41.32 44.76
C ASP A 394 -65.68 -41.86 44.58
N ALA A 395 -64.82 -41.05 43.94
CA ALA A 395 -63.76 -40.29 44.63
C ALA A 395 -62.70 -39.66 43.68
N VAL A 396 -62.51 -38.36 43.85
CA VAL A 396 -61.27 -37.56 43.69
C VAL A 396 -60.70 -37.33 42.28
N VAL A 397 -60.88 -36.09 41.82
CA VAL A 397 -60.25 -35.43 40.67
C VAL A 397 -58.79 -35.09 40.96
N PRO A 398 -57.86 -35.39 40.03
CA PRO A 398 -56.84 -34.43 39.67
C PRO A 398 -56.98 -34.02 38.20
N LEU A 399 -56.77 -32.73 37.99
CA LEU A 399 -56.82 -32.01 36.72
C LEU A 399 -55.73 -32.51 35.77
N SER A 400 -56.04 -33.53 34.97
CA SER A 400 -55.22 -33.99 33.86
C SER A 400 -55.58 -33.20 32.60
N THR A 401 -54.72 -32.24 32.25
CA THR A 401 -54.69 -31.63 30.92
C THR A 401 -54.51 -32.72 29.84
N PRO A 402 -55.19 -32.62 28.69
CA PRO A 402 -55.12 -33.64 27.66
C PRO A 402 -53.74 -33.63 27.00
N SER A 403 -52.95 -34.66 27.30
CA SER A 403 -51.84 -35.07 26.44
C SER A 403 -52.41 -35.41 25.07
N PRO A 404 -52.02 -34.74 23.98
CA PRO A 404 -52.28 -35.29 22.66
C PRO A 404 -51.41 -36.55 22.57
N SER A 405 -52.06 -37.71 22.56
CA SER A 405 -51.46 -38.94 22.05
C SER A 405 -51.14 -38.70 20.58
N ILE A 406 -49.92 -38.20 20.32
CA ILE A 406 -49.37 -38.08 18.97
C ILE A 406 -49.05 -39.50 18.53
N SER A 407 -50.01 -40.13 17.88
CA SER A 407 -49.76 -41.28 17.02
C SER A 407 -48.75 -40.85 15.95
N SER A 408 -47.59 -41.52 15.92
CA SER A 408 -46.65 -41.73 14.82
C SER A 408 -46.52 -40.63 13.74
N PRO A 409 -45.36 -39.98 13.57
CA PRO A 409 -45.11 -39.10 12.45
C PRO A 409 -44.48 -39.91 11.31
N SER A 410 -45.30 -40.40 10.38
CA SER A 410 -44.82 -40.58 9.00
C SER A 410 -44.34 -39.24 8.47
N GLY A 411 -43.13 -39.17 7.92
CA GLY A 411 -42.57 -37.96 7.28
C GLY A 411 -43.61 -37.28 6.39
N VAL A 412 -43.79 -35.98 6.55
CA VAL A 412 -44.77 -35.18 5.82
C VAL A 412 -44.47 -35.32 4.32
N LEU A 413 -45.40 -35.87 3.53
CA LEU A 413 -45.22 -35.95 2.08
C LEU A 413 -45.33 -34.53 1.51
N VAL A 414 -44.19 -33.96 1.12
CA VAL A 414 -44.12 -32.64 0.49
C VAL A 414 -44.29 -32.76 -1.02
N ALA A 415 -45.16 -31.97 -1.62
CA ALA A 415 -45.36 -31.95 -3.06
C ALA A 415 -44.13 -31.34 -3.78
N PRO A 416 -43.69 -31.93 -4.91
CA PRO A 416 -42.61 -31.36 -5.72
C PRO A 416 -43.01 -29.99 -6.27
N MET A 417 -42.05 -29.06 -6.35
CA MET A 417 -42.27 -27.73 -6.94
C MET A 417 -41.96 -27.73 -8.43
N PRO A 418 -42.71 -26.98 -9.25
CA PRO A 418 -42.45 -26.91 -10.67
C PRO A 418 -41.09 -26.25 -10.96
N PRO A 419 -40.38 -26.68 -12.03
CA PRO A 419 -39.17 -26.01 -12.49
C PRO A 419 -39.52 -24.65 -13.08
N ASN A 420 -38.62 -23.68 -12.94
CA ASN A 420 -38.78 -22.37 -13.57
C ASN A 420 -38.61 -22.51 -15.09
N GLU A 421 -39.25 -21.61 -15.83
CA GLU A 421 -39.11 -21.58 -17.29
C GLU A 421 -37.69 -21.11 -17.66
N LEU A 422 -36.93 -21.93 -18.41
CA LEU A 422 -35.62 -21.55 -18.94
C LEU A 422 -35.75 -20.70 -20.19
N LYS A 423 -36.47 -19.59 -20.08
CA LYS A 423 -36.62 -18.59 -21.14
C LYS A 423 -36.10 -17.26 -20.63
N PRO A 424 -35.38 -16.47 -21.45
CA PRO A 424 -35.02 -15.11 -21.09
C PRO A 424 -36.26 -14.33 -20.66
N TYR A 425 -36.15 -13.59 -19.57
CA TYR A 425 -37.25 -12.74 -19.15
C TYR A 425 -37.35 -11.53 -20.08
N ASN A 426 -38.58 -11.04 -20.27
CA ASN A 426 -38.81 -9.85 -21.05
C ASN A 426 -38.07 -8.65 -20.43
N ALA A 427 -37.44 -7.82 -21.25
CA ALA A 427 -36.81 -6.55 -20.86
C ALA A 427 -37.86 -5.47 -20.54
N THR A 428 -38.74 -5.78 -19.60
CA THR A 428 -39.81 -4.92 -19.10
C THR A 428 -39.82 -4.98 -17.59
N ILE A 429 -40.38 -3.97 -16.93
CA ILE A 429 -40.52 -3.94 -15.46
C ILE A 429 -41.29 -5.18 -14.96
N PHE A 430 -42.32 -5.60 -15.69
CA PHE A 430 -43.08 -6.82 -15.38
C PHE A 430 -42.26 -8.11 -15.55
N GLY A 431 -41.37 -8.16 -16.55
CA GLY A 431 -40.44 -9.27 -16.72
C GLY A 431 -39.41 -9.33 -15.60
N LEU A 432 -38.93 -8.18 -15.11
CA LEU A 432 -38.02 -8.06 -13.97
C LEU A 432 -38.70 -8.46 -12.65
N ASP A 433 -39.96 -8.07 -12.44
CA ASP A 433 -40.74 -8.50 -11.27
C ASP A 433 -41.03 -10.01 -11.30
N LYS A 434 -41.32 -10.58 -12.49
CA LYS A 434 -41.42 -12.04 -12.66
C LYS A 434 -40.09 -12.72 -12.29
N ALA A 435 -38.97 -12.21 -12.80
CA ALA A 435 -37.64 -12.71 -12.46
C ALA A 435 -37.37 -12.64 -10.95
N ARG A 436 -37.76 -11.54 -10.27
CA ARG A 436 -37.63 -11.41 -8.82
C ARG A 436 -38.40 -12.48 -8.06
N ARG A 437 -39.66 -12.73 -8.45
CA ARG A 437 -40.49 -13.78 -7.84
C ARG A 437 -39.88 -15.15 -8.05
N ASP A 438 -39.48 -15.46 -9.28
CA ASP A 438 -38.86 -16.74 -9.65
C ASP A 438 -37.52 -16.96 -8.94
N CYS A 439 -36.73 -15.90 -8.75
CA CYS A 439 -35.50 -15.90 -7.96
C CYS A 439 -35.75 -16.29 -6.50
N ARG A 440 -36.80 -15.73 -5.88
CA ARG A 440 -37.23 -16.12 -4.52
C ARG A 440 -37.75 -17.56 -4.48
N PHE A 441 -38.44 -18.03 -5.52
CA PHE A 441 -38.86 -19.43 -5.62
C PHE A 441 -37.67 -20.40 -5.65
N GLU A 442 -36.59 -20.06 -6.35
CA GLU A 442 -35.35 -20.87 -6.34
C GLU A 442 -34.71 -20.92 -4.94
N MET A 443 -34.70 -19.81 -4.20
CA MET A 443 -34.25 -19.82 -2.79
C MET A 443 -35.10 -20.75 -1.92
N ILE A 444 -36.42 -20.78 -2.12
CA ILE A 444 -37.33 -21.69 -1.41
C ILE A 444 -37.05 -23.16 -1.78
N LYS A 445 -36.72 -23.46 -3.04
CA LYS A 445 -36.32 -24.82 -3.47
C LYS A 445 -35.06 -25.28 -2.74
N ILE A 446 -34.07 -24.40 -2.59
CA ILE A 446 -32.85 -24.67 -1.83
C ILE A 446 -33.15 -24.93 -0.34
N VAL A 447 -34.04 -24.15 0.29
CA VAL A 447 -34.44 -24.41 1.70
C VAL A 447 -35.11 -25.77 1.85
N ARG A 448 -36.04 -26.13 0.95
CA ARG A 448 -36.67 -27.47 0.96
C ARG A 448 -35.67 -28.58 0.73
N GLU A 449 -34.62 -28.31 -0.04
CA GLU A 449 -33.57 -29.26 -0.29
C GLU A 449 -32.73 -29.52 0.96
N VAL A 450 -32.39 -28.46 1.70
CA VAL A 450 -31.74 -28.59 3.00
C VAL A 450 -32.61 -29.38 3.99
N ASP A 451 -33.92 -29.17 3.99
CA ASP A 451 -34.84 -29.95 4.83
C ASP A 451 -34.88 -31.43 4.42
N ALA A 452 -34.89 -31.73 3.12
CA ALA A 452 -34.85 -33.11 2.62
C ALA A 452 -33.55 -33.83 3.02
N VAL A 453 -32.40 -33.16 2.93
CA VAL A 453 -31.09 -33.70 3.38
C VAL A 453 -31.05 -33.86 4.89
N ALA A 454 -31.71 -32.96 5.65
CA ALA A 454 -31.80 -33.08 7.10
C ALA A 454 -32.62 -34.33 7.51
N ASP A 455 -33.70 -34.62 6.79
CA ASP A 455 -34.54 -35.79 7.05
C ASP A 455 -33.90 -37.11 6.57
N ASP A 456 -33.19 -37.08 5.43
CA ASP A 456 -32.46 -38.22 4.86
C ASP A 456 -31.12 -37.77 4.24
N PRO A 457 -29.96 -38.02 4.89
CA PRO A 457 -28.65 -37.59 4.39
C PRO A 457 -28.24 -38.27 3.08
N GLN A 458 -28.80 -39.43 2.75
CA GLN A 458 -28.48 -40.14 1.50
C GLN A 458 -28.88 -39.33 0.27
N VAL A 459 -29.86 -38.42 0.45
CA VAL A 459 -30.27 -37.42 -0.53
C VAL A 459 -29.09 -36.61 -1.08
N ALA A 460 -28.09 -36.29 -0.24
CA ALA A 460 -26.93 -35.51 -0.65
C ALA A 460 -25.99 -36.26 -1.60
N CYS A 461 -26.08 -37.59 -1.65
CA CYS A 461 -25.23 -38.45 -2.49
C CYS A 461 -26.01 -39.11 -3.63
N ASP A 462 -27.30 -38.80 -3.80
CA ASP A 462 -28.13 -39.41 -4.84
C ASP A 462 -27.81 -38.80 -6.22
N PRO A 463 -27.19 -39.55 -7.15
CA PRO A 463 -26.83 -39.04 -8.47
C PRO A 463 -28.05 -38.81 -9.37
N THR A 464 -29.20 -39.37 -9.04
CA THR A 464 -30.43 -39.24 -9.83
C THR A 464 -31.20 -37.97 -9.51
N ARG A 465 -30.81 -37.26 -8.44
CA ARG A 465 -31.53 -36.11 -7.89
C ARG A 465 -31.06 -34.81 -8.52
N LEU A 466 -31.26 -34.71 -9.84
CA LEU A 466 -30.94 -33.55 -10.66
C LEU A 466 -32.11 -32.53 -10.65
N TYR A 467 -31.85 -31.28 -11.03
CA TYR A 467 -32.90 -30.26 -11.26
C TYR A 467 -33.79 -29.93 -10.04
N GLN A 468 -33.24 -29.96 -8.83
CA GLN A 468 -33.98 -29.54 -7.64
C GLN A 468 -34.16 -28.02 -7.55
N TYR A 469 -33.15 -27.28 -7.99
CA TYR A 469 -33.14 -25.84 -8.16
C TYR A 469 -32.30 -25.52 -9.41
N LEU A 470 -32.53 -24.35 -10.01
CA LEU A 470 -31.74 -23.90 -11.14
C LEU A 470 -30.39 -23.36 -10.66
N SER A 471 -29.31 -23.60 -11.40
CA SER A 471 -28.02 -22.98 -11.06
C SER A 471 -28.13 -21.44 -11.09
N PRO A 472 -27.59 -20.72 -10.08
CA PRO A 472 -27.57 -19.26 -10.07
C PRO A 472 -26.97 -18.66 -11.35
N ALA A 473 -25.92 -19.29 -11.89
CA ALA A 473 -25.25 -18.84 -13.11
C ALA A 473 -26.19 -18.92 -14.33
N VAL A 474 -26.94 -20.02 -14.46
CA VAL A 474 -27.93 -20.19 -15.53
C VAL A 474 -29.06 -19.19 -15.36
N PHE A 475 -29.55 -18.99 -14.13
CA PHE A 475 -30.57 -17.98 -13.85
C PHE A 475 -30.11 -16.56 -14.24
N ARG A 476 -28.86 -16.18 -13.95
CA ARG A 476 -28.28 -14.88 -14.39
C ARG A 476 -28.33 -14.70 -15.90
N MET A 477 -28.20 -15.78 -16.67
CA MET A 477 -28.24 -15.73 -18.13
C MET A 477 -29.66 -15.51 -18.67
N LEU A 478 -30.69 -15.69 -17.84
CA LEU A 478 -32.09 -15.44 -18.21
C LEU A 478 -32.54 -14.02 -17.82
N VAL A 479 -31.94 -13.43 -16.77
CA VAL A 479 -32.32 -12.10 -16.26
C VAL A 479 -31.79 -10.98 -17.19
N PRO A 480 -32.66 -10.01 -17.58
CA PRO A 480 -32.29 -8.83 -18.35
C PRO A 480 -31.20 -8.01 -17.65
N THR A 481 -30.30 -7.43 -18.43
CA THR A 481 -29.29 -6.52 -17.91
C THR A 481 -29.77 -5.08 -17.98
N VAL A 482 -29.57 -4.32 -16.89
CA VAL A 482 -29.84 -2.89 -16.83
C VAL A 482 -28.59 -2.14 -17.31
N THR A 483 -28.70 -1.39 -18.40
CA THR A 483 -27.68 -0.43 -18.83
C THR A 483 -28.09 0.97 -18.42
N ASN A 484 -27.31 1.60 -17.53
CA ASN A 484 -27.57 2.98 -17.14
C ASN A 484 -26.99 3.92 -18.21
N LEU A 485 -27.88 4.54 -18.99
CA LEU A 485 -27.54 5.43 -20.10
C LEU A 485 -26.94 6.74 -19.62
N SER A 486 -27.37 7.24 -18.45
CA SER A 486 -26.82 8.47 -17.87
C SER A 486 -25.35 8.30 -17.48
N LYS A 487 -24.99 7.14 -16.93
CA LYS A 487 -23.61 6.79 -16.58
C LYS A 487 -22.75 6.52 -17.83
N GLN A 488 -23.31 5.90 -18.86
CA GLN A 488 -22.61 5.73 -20.13
C GLN A 488 -22.29 7.07 -20.79
N ARG A 489 -23.26 7.99 -20.86
CA ARG A 489 -23.02 9.35 -21.38
C ARG A 489 -22.01 10.12 -20.54
N ALA A 490 -22.05 9.99 -19.21
CA ALA A 490 -21.06 10.60 -18.33
C ALA A 490 -19.65 10.02 -18.54
N ALA A 491 -19.54 8.71 -18.74
CA ALA A 491 -18.27 8.04 -19.04
C ALA A 491 -17.73 8.40 -20.42
N GLU A 492 -18.60 8.52 -21.43
CA GLU A 492 -18.25 8.98 -22.78
C GLU A 492 -17.76 10.43 -22.77
N LEU A 493 -18.45 11.32 -22.04
CA LEU A 493 -18.02 12.71 -21.84
C LEU A 493 -16.66 12.78 -21.13
N ALA A 494 -16.47 12.00 -20.07
CA ALA A 494 -15.18 11.94 -19.36
C ALA A 494 -14.06 11.37 -20.24
N ALA A 495 -14.35 10.38 -21.09
CA ALA A 495 -13.38 9.83 -22.03
C ALA A 495 -13.03 10.84 -23.14
N GLU A 496 -14.00 11.62 -23.62
CA GLU A 496 -13.78 12.68 -24.60
C GLU A 496 -12.98 13.85 -24.02
N GLU A 497 -13.24 14.23 -22.76
CA GLU A 497 -12.43 15.20 -22.02
C GLU A 497 -11.01 14.70 -21.81
N ALA A 498 -10.82 13.44 -21.40
CA ALA A 498 -9.50 12.85 -21.23
C ALA A 498 -8.70 12.85 -22.55
N LYS A 499 -9.36 12.55 -23.67
CA LYS A 499 -8.74 12.59 -25.00
C LYS A 499 -8.31 14.00 -25.41
N LYS A 500 -9.11 15.03 -25.09
CA LYS A 500 -8.73 16.43 -25.32
C LYS A 500 -7.52 16.83 -24.48
N VAL A 501 -7.47 16.41 -23.21
CA VAL A 501 -6.32 16.67 -22.32
C VAL A 501 -5.06 16.02 -22.89
N GLU A 502 -5.14 14.79 -23.39
CA GLU A 502 -4.01 14.10 -24.03
C GLU A 502 -3.54 14.80 -25.32
N GLU A 503 -4.47 15.27 -26.17
CA GLU A 503 -4.15 16.04 -27.38
C GLU A 503 -3.49 17.39 -27.04
N ASP A 504 -3.96 18.09 -26.01
CA ASP A 504 -3.38 19.35 -25.57
C ASP A 504 -2.01 19.16 -24.92
N GLU A 505 -1.81 18.08 -24.15
CA GLU A 505 -0.50 17.71 -23.61
C GLU A 505 0.50 17.36 -24.73
N ALA A 506 0.05 16.66 -25.78
CA ALA A 506 0.88 16.36 -26.94
C ALA A 506 1.30 17.63 -27.70
N LYS A 507 0.39 18.60 -27.88
CA LYS A 507 0.71 19.92 -28.47
C LYS A 507 1.69 20.70 -27.60
N ALA A 508 1.52 20.70 -26.28
CA ALA A 508 2.43 21.37 -25.35
C ALA A 508 3.85 20.76 -25.40
N LYS A 509 3.96 19.43 -25.47
CA LYS A 509 5.24 18.73 -25.64
C LYS A 509 5.91 19.06 -26.97
N ALA A 510 5.15 19.15 -28.06
CA ALA A 510 5.68 19.56 -29.36
C ALA A 510 6.22 21.00 -29.34
N ALA A 511 5.46 21.95 -28.78
CA ALA A 511 5.91 23.34 -28.64
C ALA A 511 7.18 23.46 -27.78
N LEU A 512 7.25 22.72 -26.67
CA LEU A 512 8.44 22.68 -25.81
C LEU A 512 9.66 22.10 -26.55
N SER A 513 9.46 21.09 -27.39
CA SER A 513 10.52 20.51 -28.22
C SER A 513 11.05 21.53 -29.24
N ASP A 514 10.16 22.28 -29.89
CA ASP A 514 10.54 23.31 -30.86
C ASP A 514 11.34 24.43 -30.19
N ASP A 515 10.89 24.93 -29.02
CA ASP A 515 11.62 25.91 -28.22
C ASP A 515 12.99 25.40 -27.74
N LEU A 516 13.08 24.12 -27.38
CA LEU A 516 14.36 23.51 -27.03
C LEU A 516 15.31 23.45 -28.23
N THR A 517 14.81 23.22 -29.45
CA THR A 517 15.65 23.22 -30.66
C THR A 517 16.08 24.61 -31.09
N SER A 518 15.27 25.66 -30.86
CA SER A 518 15.67 27.04 -31.10
C SER A 518 16.76 27.45 -30.10
N SER A 519 16.55 27.19 -28.81
CA SER A 519 17.52 27.47 -27.75
C SER A 519 18.86 26.76 -27.97
N LYS A 520 18.83 25.50 -28.44
CA LYS A 520 20.07 24.78 -28.80
C LYS A 520 20.83 25.43 -29.96
N ARG A 521 20.14 25.99 -30.95
CA ARG A 521 20.78 26.72 -32.05
C ARG A 521 21.43 28.01 -31.56
N ASP A 522 20.76 28.75 -30.69
CA ASP A 522 21.30 29.98 -30.11
C ASP A 522 22.57 29.71 -29.28
N ILE A 523 22.57 28.63 -28.51
CA ILE A 523 23.76 28.21 -27.73
C ILE A 523 24.94 27.89 -28.65
N VAL A 524 24.71 27.24 -29.80
CA VAL A 524 25.78 26.96 -30.76
C VAL A 524 26.32 28.25 -31.36
N SER A 525 25.45 29.18 -31.78
CA SER A 525 25.86 30.49 -32.31
C SER A 525 26.70 31.27 -31.29
N LEU A 526 26.27 31.33 -30.03
CA LEU A 526 27.00 32.00 -28.96
C LEU A 526 28.34 31.34 -28.65
N LYS A 527 28.46 30.02 -28.85
CA LYS A 527 29.72 29.31 -28.66
C LYS A 527 30.73 29.69 -29.75
N ASP A 528 30.28 29.75 -31.00
CA ASP A 528 31.12 30.13 -32.13
C ASP A 528 31.61 31.59 -32.01
N GLU A 529 30.74 32.50 -31.57
CA GLU A 529 31.12 33.89 -31.26
C GLU A 529 32.19 33.99 -30.17
N ASN A 530 32.06 33.18 -29.10
CA ASN A 530 33.04 33.16 -28.02
C ASN A 530 34.42 32.63 -28.47
N GLU A 531 34.46 31.66 -29.37
CA GLU A 531 35.72 31.16 -29.95
C GLU A 531 36.39 32.22 -30.82
N ALA A 532 35.61 32.95 -31.63
CA ALA A 532 36.12 34.06 -32.43
C ALA A 532 36.72 35.18 -31.56
N LEU A 533 36.04 35.55 -30.47
CA LEU A 533 36.53 36.55 -29.52
C LEU A 533 37.84 36.12 -28.83
N LYS A 534 37.96 34.84 -28.44
CA LYS A 534 39.20 34.32 -27.85
C LYS A 534 40.38 34.43 -28.81
N LYS A 535 40.17 34.13 -30.09
CA LYS A 535 41.22 34.24 -31.12
C LYS A 535 41.68 35.70 -31.30
N SER A 536 40.73 36.63 -31.41
CA SER A 536 41.04 38.06 -31.54
C SER A 536 41.82 38.60 -30.32
N LYS A 537 41.46 38.17 -29.11
CA LYS A 537 42.19 38.53 -27.89
C LYS A 537 43.64 38.05 -27.91
N ALA A 538 43.88 36.80 -28.32
CA ALA A 538 45.23 36.25 -28.40
C ALA A 538 46.12 37.00 -29.41
N GLU A 539 45.56 37.43 -30.53
CA GLU A 539 46.26 38.22 -31.54
C GLU A 539 46.68 39.61 -31.02
N LEU A 540 45.80 40.27 -30.25
CA LEU A 540 46.09 41.55 -29.61
C LEU A 540 47.21 41.45 -28.57
N GLU A 541 47.19 40.39 -27.74
CA GLU A 541 48.23 40.15 -26.73
C GLU A 541 49.60 39.89 -27.38
N ALA A 542 49.64 39.14 -28.50
CA ALA A 542 50.87 38.89 -29.25
C ALA A 542 51.43 40.17 -29.91
N LEU A 543 50.57 41.07 -30.38
CA LEU A 543 50.98 42.36 -30.95
C LEU A 543 51.54 43.29 -29.87
N ALA A 544 50.90 43.33 -28.69
CA ALA A 544 51.34 44.15 -27.56
C ALA A 544 52.75 43.79 -27.07
N ALA A 545 53.13 42.51 -27.12
CA ALA A 545 54.46 42.03 -26.75
C ALA A 545 55.57 42.49 -27.71
N LYS A 546 55.26 42.73 -28.99
CA LYS A 546 56.25 43.17 -30.01
C LYS A 546 56.57 44.67 -29.94
N VAL A 547 55.66 45.48 -29.40
CA VAL A 547 55.79 46.95 -29.42
C VAL A 547 56.63 47.48 -28.24
N ASN A 548 56.72 46.76 -27.12
CA ASN A 548 57.56 47.19 -25.99
C ASN A 548 57.93 46.00 -25.05
N PRO A 549 59.16 45.47 -25.12
CA PRO A 549 59.55 44.26 -24.39
C PRO A 549 59.78 44.44 -22.87
N TYR A 550 59.85 45.66 -22.32
CA TYR A 550 60.37 45.90 -20.96
C TYR A 550 59.33 46.21 -19.86
N ASN A 551 58.06 45.86 -20.08
CA ASN A 551 57.03 45.69 -19.04
C ASN A 551 56.95 46.76 -17.91
N ALA A 552 57.08 48.05 -18.25
CA ALA A 552 56.83 49.18 -17.33
C ALA A 552 57.54 49.08 -15.96
N TRP A 553 58.73 48.49 -15.93
CA TRP A 553 59.48 48.30 -14.68
C TRP A 553 60.42 49.49 -14.41
N ALA A 554 60.42 50.00 -13.17
CA ALA A 554 61.37 51.00 -12.69
C ALA A 554 62.38 50.37 -11.72
N PRO A 555 63.67 50.71 -11.81
CA PRO A 555 64.73 50.13 -10.99
C PRO A 555 64.79 50.68 -9.56
N PHE A 556 64.04 51.75 -9.29
CA PHE A 556 63.95 52.39 -7.98
C PHE A 556 62.55 52.96 -7.78
N ALA A 557 62.19 53.29 -6.54
CA ALA A 557 60.93 53.95 -6.25
C ALA A 557 60.83 55.31 -6.98
N LEU A 558 59.65 55.59 -7.56
CA LEU A 558 59.41 56.83 -8.29
C LEU A 558 59.51 58.05 -7.37
N ASN A 559 59.90 59.20 -7.94
CA ASN A 559 60.06 60.48 -7.25
C ASN A 559 60.98 60.42 -6.01
N THR A 560 61.83 59.39 -5.94
CA THR A 560 62.79 59.25 -4.86
C THR A 560 64.14 59.76 -5.35
N PRO A 561 64.84 60.59 -4.57
CA PRO A 561 66.19 61.02 -4.92
C PRO A 561 67.15 59.84 -5.05
N ILE A 562 67.72 59.70 -6.23
CA ILE A 562 68.67 58.66 -6.61
C ILE A 562 70.00 59.25 -7.07
N ARG A 563 71.01 58.39 -7.02
CA ARG A 563 72.30 58.58 -7.70
C ARG A 563 72.45 57.48 -8.76
N ILE A 564 72.91 57.89 -9.93
CA ILE A 564 73.17 56.99 -11.06
C ILE A 564 74.69 56.90 -11.21
N ARG A 565 75.26 55.71 -11.01
CA ARG A 565 76.70 55.46 -10.97
C ARG A 565 77.08 54.46 -12.05
N SER A 566 78.08 54.81 -12.87
CA SER A 566 78.55 53.92 -13.93
C SER A 566 79.08 52.61 -13.34
N ALA A 567 78.73 51.49 -13.97
CA ALA A 567 79.21 50.19 -13.53
C ALA A 567 80.69 49.95 -13.90
N SER A 568 81.18 50.54 -14.99
CA SER A 568 82.55 50.35 -15.49
C SER A 568 83.57 51.16 -14.69
N ASN A 569 83.35 52.47 -14.51
CA ASN A 569 84.34 53.38 -13.92
C ASN A 569 84.00 53.88 -12.52
N LYS A 570 82.83 53.48 -11.99
CA LYS A 570 82.36 53.83 -10.63
C LYS A 570 82.20 55.34 -10.39
N LYS A 571 82.08 56.16 -11.42
CA LYS A 571 81.78 57.59 -11.29
C LYS A 571 80.28 57.83 -11.36
N SER A 572 79.81 58.86 -10.66
CA SER A 572 78.39 59.23 -10.66
C SER A 572 78.12 60.30 -11.71
N ILE A 573 76.93 60.28 -12.27
CA ILE A 573 76.47 61.35 -13.16
C ILE A 573 76.35 62.63 -12.35
N ASP A 574 76.99 63.70 -12.82
CA ASP A 574 77.01 65.02 -12.22
C ASP A 574 76.58 66.06 -13.24
N TYR A 575 75.59 66.88 -12.89
CA TYR A 575 75.12 67.99 -13.72
C TYR A 575 75.51 69.33 -13.08
N ASP A 576 76.60 69.93 -13.55
CA ASP A 576 77.02 71.26 -13.08
C ASP A 576 75.99 72.32 -13.54
N HIS A 577 75.33 72.93 -12.56
CA HIS A 577 74.34 73.98 -12.77
C HIS A 577 74.80 75.37 -12.30
N SER A 578 76.10 75.61 -12.08
CA SER A 578 76.57 76.90 -11.57
C SER A 578 75.98 78.11 -12.31
N GLU A 579 75.22 78.95 -11.58
CA GLU A 579 74.58 80.15 -12.13
C GLU A 579 75.65 81.11 -12.66
N GLY A 580 75.60 81.44 -13.96
CA GLY A 580 76.44 82.48 -14.57
C GLY A 580 77.81 82.04 -15.13
N LYS A 581 78.16 80.74 -15.15
CA LYS A 581 79.30 80.21 -15.94
C LYS A 581 78.83 79.13 -16.92
N GLY A 582 79.35 79.19 -18.16
CA GLY A 582 78.73 78.64 -19.37
C GLY A 582 78.81 77.13 -19.61
N SER A 583 79.05 76.24 -18.64
CA SER A 583 79.07 74.79 -18.89
C SER A 583 77.87 74.08 -18.25
N LYS A 584 76.73 74.07 -18.95
CA LYS A 584 75.55 73.23 -18.62
C LYS A 584 75.76 71.77 -19.07
N ILE A 585 76.88 71.18 -18.68
CA ILE A 585 77.38 69.93 -19.28
C ILE A 585 77.32 68.82 -18.23
N PHE A 586 76.81 67.66 -18.63
CA PHE A 586 76.93 66.44 -17.84
C PHE A 586 78.37 65.98 -17.82
N HIS A 587 78.86 65.61 -16.65
CA HIS A 587 80.16 64.97 -16.50
C HIS A 587 80.06 63.86 -15.46
N GLN A 588 81.13 63.08 -15.35
CA GLN A 588 81.24 62.03 -14.36
C GLN A 588 82.15 62.51 -13.23
N CYS A 589 81.65 62.44 -12.01
CA CYS A 589 82.36 62.91 -10.83
C CYS A 589 82.54 61.78 -9.81
N GLU A 590 83.71 61.75 -9.18
CA GLU A 590 84.03 60.81 -8.09
C GLU A 590 83.59 61.35 -6.72
N THR A 591 83.43 62.68 -6.60
CA THR A 591 83.04 63.34 -5.34
C THR A 591 81.65 62.89 -4.92
N LEU A 592 81.57 62.19 -3.79
CA LEU A 592 80.32 61.80 -3.15
C LEU A 592 79.70 63.03 -2.44
N LEU A 593 78.37 63.05 -2.32
CA LEU A 593 77.58 64.14 -1.69
C LEU A 593 77.45 65.46 -2.49
N ASN A 594 77.78 65.49 -3.78
CA ASN A 594 77.48 66.65 -4.61
C ASN A 594 75.96 66.72 -4.92
N PRO A 595 75.22 67.79 -4.56
CA PRO A 595 73.80 67.93 -4.89
C PRO A 595 73.50 67.87 -6.40
N ASN A 596 74.48 68.17 -7.25
CA ASN A 596 74.40 68.04 -8.72
C ASN A 596 74.21 66.60 -9.23
N GLN A 597 74.37 65.60 -8.35
CA GLN A 597 74.19 64.18 -8.67
C GLN A 597 72.82 63.65 -8.24
N LYS A 598 71.93 64.53 -7.78
CA LYS A 598 70.62 64.18 -7.23
C LYS A 598 69.58 64.14 -8.35
N PHE A 599 69.24 62.93 -8.80
CA PHE A 599 68.23 62.69 -9.83
C PHE A 599 67.01 61.98 -9.24
N GLU A 600 65.93 61.85 -9.99
CA GLU A 600 64.75 61.04 -9.63
C GLU A 600 64.12 60.46 -10.89
N ILE A 601 63.46 59.31 -10.75
CA ILE A 601 62.72 58.66 -11.83
C ILE A 601 61.24 59.03 -11.68
N VAL A 602 60.65 59.59 -12.73
CA VAL A 602 59.26 60.04 -12.76
C VAL A 602 58.49 59.20 -13.78
N SER A 603 57.27 58.78 -13.47
CA SER A 603 56.40 58.15 -14.48
C SER A 603 55.81 59.22 -15.39
N ILE A 604 55.88 59.00 -16.70
CA ILE A 604 55.30 59.89 -17.73
C ILE A 604 54.21 59.16 -18.55
N GLY A 605 53.81 57.97 -18.10
CA GLY A 605 52.78 57.14 -18.72
C GLY A 605 52.81 55.71 -18.19
N PRO A 606 51.87 54.85 -18.65
CA PRO A 606 51.73 53.48 -18.12
C PRO A 606 52.96 52.59 -18.34
N LYS A 607 53.85 52.95 -19.29
CA LYS A 607 54.98 52.13 -19.73
C LYS A 607 56.26 52.93 -20.05
N ALA A 608 56.38 54.18 -19.59
CA ALA A 608 57.54 55.03 -19.84
C ALA A 608 57.89 55.91 -18.63
N PHE A 609 59.19 56.15 -18.45
CA PHE A 609 59.73 56.93 -17.35
C PHE A 609 60.57 58.10 -17.85
N ALA A 610 60.75 59.13 -17.03
CA ALA A 610 61.68 60.22 -17.27
C ALA A 610 62.67 60.32 -16.11
N ILE A 611 63.87 60.82 -16.39
CA ILE A 611 64.88 61.10 -15.37
C ILE A 611 64.92 62.61 -15.17
N ARG A 612 64.64 63.08 -13.95
CA ARG A 612 64.59 64.49 -13.58
C ARG A 612 65.75 64.81 -12.64
N HIS A 613 66.41 65.95 -12.83
CA HIS A 613 67.39 66.45 -11.87
C HIS A 613 66.66 67.21 -10.76
N VAL A 614 66.84 66.77 -9.51
CA VAL A 614 66.04 67.22 -8.37
C VAL A 614 66.26 68.69 -8.06
N VAL A 615 67.50 69.20 -8.21
CA VAL A 615 67.82 70.59 -7.85
C VAL A 615 67.25 71.58 -8.86
N THR A 616 67.27 71.26 -10.16
CA THR A 616 66.83 72.18 -11.22
C THR A 616 65.41 71.93 -11.70
N GLY A 617 64.81 70.78 -11.36
CA GLY A 617 63.49 70.35 -11.83
C GLY A 617 63.44 70.00 -13.33
N ARG A 618 64.57 70.10 -14.05
CA ARG A 618 64.64 69.79 -15.48
C ARG A 618 64.81 68.30 -15.74
N TYR A 619 64.40 67.85 -16.91
CA TYR A 619 64.50 66.46 -17.33
C TYR A 619 65.71 66.25 -18.23
N ILE A 620 66.26 65.04 -18.17
CA ILE A 620 67.15 64.56 -19.23
C ILE A 620 66.33 64.45 -20.52
N THR A 621 66.75 65.14 -21.55
CA THR A 621 66.15 65.15 -22.89
C THR A 621 67.19 64.91 -23.97
N THR A 622 66.75 64.56 -25.17
CA THR A 622 67.60 64.51 -26.36
C THR A 622 67.70 65.90 -27.01
N GLN A 623 68.86 66.24 -27.60
CA GLN A 623 69.09 67.48 -28.36
C GLN A 623 69.13 67.25 -29.89
N GLY A 624 68.64 66.10 -30.36
CA GLY A 624 68.56 65.72 -31.77
C GLY A 624 69.66 64.74 -32.23
N PRO A 625 69.45 64.05 -33.35
CA PRO A 625 70.39 63.04 -33.87
C PRO A 625 71.62 63.68 -34.55
N ARG A 626 72.81 63.08 -34.38
CA ARG A 626 74.01 63.34 -35.20
C ARG A 626 74.58 62.03 -35.76
N GLN A 627 75.51 62.10 -36.71
CA GLN A 627 76.05 60.97 -37.48
C GLN A 627 76.55 59.75 -36.66
N LEU A 628 76.85 59.90 -35.36
CA LEU A 628 77.42 58.84 -34.50
C LEU A 628 76.63 58.60 -33.18
N GLY A 629 75.42 59.18 -33.02
CA GLY A 629 74.56 58.92 -31.85
C GLY A 629 73.65 60.10 -31.46
N VAL A 630 72.98 59.96 -30.30
CA VAL A 630 72.00 60.94 -29.77
C VAL A 630 72.61 61.73 -28.61
N TYR A 631 72.66 63.06 -28.74
CA TYR A 631 73.13 63.92 -27.65
C TYR A 631 72.05 64.10 -26.59
N LEU A 632 72.45 64.03 -25.33
CA LEU A 632 71.55 64.30 -24.19
C LEU A 632 71.88 65.64 -23.55
N GLY A 633 70.84 66.31 -23.07
CA GLY A 633 70.92 67.57 -22.35
C GLY A 633 69.81 67.69 -21.32
N MET A 634 69.74 68.82 -20.63
CA MET A 634 68.66 69.13 -19.70
C MET A 634 67.64 70.03 -20.38
N GLY A 635 66.35 69.70 -20.28
CA GLY A 635 65.25 70.46 -20.85
C GLY A 635 64.03 70.50 -19.93
N ASP A 636 63.05 71.32 -20.29
CA ASP A 636 61.83 71.49 -19.51
C ASP A 636 60.78 70.39 -19.80
N PHE A 637 60.98 69.60 -20.88
CA PHE A 637 60.12 68.50 -21.28
C PHE A 637 60.79 67.13 -21.06
N PRO A 638 60.07 66.13 -20.55
CA PRO A 638 60.61 64.81 -20.33
C PRO A 638 60.81 64.05 -21.65
N TYR A 639 61.95 63.37 -21.77
CA TYR A 639 62.14 62.36 -22.82
C TYR A 639 61.90 60.96 -22.23
N PRO A 640 61.23 60.05 -22.97
CA PRO A 640 60.83 58.77 -22.43
C PRO A 640 61.97 57.74 -22.44
N PHE A 641 62.20 57.14 -21.28
CA PHE A 641 63.15 56.05 -21.02
C PHE A 641 62.43 54.79 -20.55
N SER A 642 63.02 53.63 -20.85
CA SER A 642 62.66 52.33 -20.32
C SER A 642 63.88 51.69 -19.65
N PHE A 643 63.66 50.75 -18.73
CA PHE A 643 64.74 50.15 -17.96
C PHE A 643 64.76 48.63 -18.18
N GLU A 644 65.93 48.10 -18.53
CA GLU A 644 66.18 46.67 -18.61
C GLU A 644 66.86 46.22 -17.31
N ARG A 645 66.26 45.23 -16.65
CA ARG A 645 66.88 44.55 -15.51
C ARG A 645 67.90 43.55 -16.05
N LEU A 646 69.17 43.75 -15.72
CA LEU A 646 70.20 42.77 -16.07
C LEU A 646 70.12 41.57 -15.13
N VAL A 647 70.39 40.39 -15.66
CA VAL A 647 70.55 39.16 -14.87
C VAL A 647 72.00 38.71 -14.91
N ASP A 648 72.48 38.08 -13.84
CA ASP A 648 73.79 37.45 -13.85
C ASP A 648 73.81 36.15 -14.68
N ASN A 649 74.98 35.52 -14.83
CA ASN A 649 75.15 34.27 -15.59
C ASN A 649 74.30 33.09 -15.06
N GLN A 650 73.67 33.23 -13.89
CA GLN A 650 72.82 32.24 -13.24
C GLN A 650 71.33 32.60 -13.33
N GLY A 651 70.98 33.69 -14.03
CA GLY A 651 69.61 34.18 -14.19
C GLY A 651 69.08 34.97 -13.00
N ASN A 652 69.91 35.30 -12.00
CA ASN A 652 69.48 36.10 -10.86
C ASN A 652 69.50 37.58 -11.20
N PRO A 653 68.56 38.38 -10.68
CA PRO A 653 68.51 39.82 -10.93
C PRO A 653 69.77 40.50 -10.41
N ASN A 654 70.53 41.10 -11.32
CA ASN A 654 71.72 41.90 -11.03
C ASN A 654 71.27 43.27 -10.48
N ARG A 655 72.11 43.90 -9.65
CA ARG A 655 71.91 45.29 -9.19
C ARG A 655 72.18 46.33 -10.28
N LYS A 656 72.64 45.88 -11.45
CA LYS A 656 72.91 46.71 -12.62
C LYS A 656 71.69 46.80 -13.52
N VAL A 657 71.53 47.95 -14.17
CA VAL A 657 70.42 48.24 -15.07
C VAL A 657 70.95 48.85 -16.35
N MET A 658 70.31 48.54 -17.48
CA MET A 658 70.48 49.29 -18.72
C MET A 658 69.32 50.27 -18.85
N ILE A 659 69.63 51.49 -19.29
CA ILE A 659 68.64 52.55 -19.51
C ILE A 659 68.50 52.72 -21.02
N HIS A 660 67.30 52.50 -21.54
CA HIS A 660 66.97 52.57 -22.96
C HIS A 660 66.10 53.77 -23.27
N PHE A 661 66.12 54.20 -24.52
CA PHE A 661 65.24 55.24 -25.03
C PHE A 661 63.92 54.55 -25.38
N ALA A 662 62.81 54.89 -24.73
CA ALA A 662 61.60 54.07 -24.78
C ALA A 662 60.97 53.97 -26.18
N GLU A 663 61.13 55.03 -26.99
CA GLU A 663 60.65 55.07 -28.38
C GLU A 663 61.65 54.44 -29.36
N GLN A 664 62.90 54.23 -28.93
CA GLN A 664 64.00 53.73 -29.73
C GLN A 664 64.86 52.78 -28.89
N ASN A 665 64.28 51.65 -28.44
CA ASN A 665 64.90 50.73 -27.47
C ASN A 665 66.27 50.18 -27.89
N GLU A 666 66.65 50.33 -29.16
CA GLU A 666 67.97 50.00 -29.69
C GLU A 666 69.08 50.92 -29.15
N TYR A 667 68.75 52.12 -28.67
CA TYR A 667 69.69 53.07 -28.09
C TYR A 667 69.77 52.91 -26.57
N THR A 668 70.99 52.83 -26.05
CA THR A 668 71.28 52.81 -24.61
C THR A 668 71.92 54.09 -24.14
N PHE A 669 71.66 54.45 -22.89
CA PHE A 669 72.17 55.65 -22.23
C PHE A 669 73.63 55.44 -21.81
N ASN A 670 74.54 56.26 -22.34
CA ASN A 670 75.97 56.19 -22.02
C ASN A 670 76.62 57.59 -21.96
N ILE A 671 77.44 57.83 -20.93
CA ILE A 671 78.17 59.10 -20.70
C ILE A 671 79.68 58.94 -20.96
N GLU A 672 80.14 57.71 -21.22
CA GLU A 672 81.54 57.31 -21.41
C GLU A 672 81.98 57.45 -22.87
N GLY A 673 81.89 58.66 -23.42
CA GLY A 673 82.38 58.93 -24.78
C GLY A 673 83.90 59.06 -24.84
N GLY A 674 84.57 58.23 -25.65
CA GLY A 674 86.00 58.31 -25.95
C GLY A 674 86.46 59.63 -26.60
N ALA A 675 87.75 59.93 -26.47
CA ALA A 675 88.59 60.96 -27.16
C ALA A 675 88.11 62.44 -27.25
N GLY A 676 88.90 63.37 -26.70
CA GLY A 676 89.27 64.59 -27.43
C GLY A 676 88.76 65.99 -27.03
N SER A 677 87.59 66.16 -26.39
CA SER A 677 87.11 67.51 -25.99
C SER A 677 86.48 67.53 -24.59
N PRO A 678 86.83 68.48 -23.69
CA PRO A 678 86.25 68.59 -22.35
C PRO A 678 84.80 69.10 -22.31
N SER A 679 84.24 69.58 -23.43
CA SER A 679 82.96 70.31 -23.43
C SER A 679 81.72 69.54 -23.91
N ASP A 680 81.85 68.32 -24.44
CA ASP A 680 80.73 67.68 -25.19
C ASP A 680 80.68 66.16 -25.05
N LYS A 681 80.25 65.60 -23.90
CA LYS A 681 80.16 64.13 -23.76
C LYS A 681 78.92 63.64 -23.03
N VAL A 682 77.84 63.43 -23.79
CA VAL A 682 76.81 62.40 -23.54
C VAL A 682 76.28 61.92 -24.90
N ILE A 683 76.43 60.62 -25.21
CA ILE A 683 75.95 60.03 -26.47
C ILE A 683 75.19 58.74 -26.16
N GLY A 684 73.90 58.69 -26.50
CA GLY A 684 73.18 57.44 -26.66
C GLY A 684 73.53 56.80 -28.01
N TRP A 685 73.86 55.51 -28.03
CA TRP A 685 74.27 54.79 -29.23
C TRP A 685 73.46 53.52 -29.45
N ALA A 686 73.21 53.22 -30.72
CA ALA A 686 72.47 52.03 -31.13
C ALA A 686 73.32 50.77 -30.89
N GLY A 687 72.76 49.78 -30.20
CA GLY A 687 73.39 48.47 -29.97
C GLY A 687 74.38 48.41 -28.80
N GLY A 688 74.47 49.44 -27.95
CA GLY A 688 75.36 49.45 -26.78
C GLY A 688 74.90 48.47 -25.69
N LYS A 689 75.50 47.28 -25.63
CA LYS A 689 75.37 46.30 -24.53
C LYS A 689 76.74 46.01 -23.89
N SER A 690 77.57 47.04 -23.79
CA SER A 690 78.90 46.94 -23.19
C SER A 690 78.83 47.26 -21.69
N ALA A 691 79.89 46.95 -20.94
CA ALA A 691 79.97 47.29 -19.52
C ALA A 691 79.85 48.81 -19.24
N SER A 692 80.06 49.67 -20.25
CA SER A 692 79.91 51.13 -20.14
C SER A 692 78.45 51.62 -20.20
N ASP A 693 77.54 50.78 -20.69
CA ASP A 693 76.09 51.05 -20.79
C ASP A 693 75.32 50.59 -19.53
N GLU A 694 76.03 49.94 -18.59
CA GLU A 694 75.49 49.40 -17.35
C GLU A 694 75.58 50.42 -16.21
N TRP A 695 74.48 50.59 -15.47
CA TRP A 695 74.36 51.57 -14.40
C TRP A 695 73.97 50.92 -13.08
N TYR A 696 74.50 51.45 -11.97
CA TYR A 696 73.96 51.24 -10.63
C TYR A 696 73.09 52.42 -10.24
N ILE A 697 71.85 52.14 -9.83
CA ILE A 697 70.92 53.15 -9.31
C ILE A 697 70.66 52.86 -7.83
N ARG A 698 70.87 53.86 -6.98
CA ARG A 698 70.67 53.76 -5.51
C ARG A 698 70.06 55.04 -4.97
N ALA A 699 69.52 55.00 -3.74
CA ALA A 699 69.09 56.21 -3.05
C ALA A 699 70.28 57.18 -2.89
N PHE A 700 70.01 58.48 -3.04
CA PHE A 700 71.05 59.51 -2.95
C PHE A 700 71.72 59.56 -1.56
N ASP A 701 70.97 59.27 -0.50
CA ASP A 701 71.40 59.33 0.90
C ASP A 701 72.05 58.02 1.41
N GLU A 702 71.98 56.93 0.63
CA GLU A 702 72.68 55.66 0.96
C GLU A 702 74.16 55.77 0.57
N ILE A 703 75.01 56.21 1.51
CA ILE A 703 76.47 56.10 1.39
C ILE A 703 76.95 55.04 2.37
N THR A 704 77.51 53.95 1.86
CA THR A 704 78.18 52.94 2.70
C THR A 704 79.68 53.21 2.78
N LEU A 705 80.34 52.76 3.86
CA LEU A 705 81.81 52.81 4.03
C LEU A 705 82.61 52.09 2.93
N LEU A 706 81.92 51.33 2.06
CA LEU A 706 82.47 50.66 0.87
C LEU A 706 82.38 51.51 -0.41
N ASP A 707 81.72 52.68 -0.36
CA ASP A 707 81.56 53.57 -1.52
C ASP A 707 82.63 54.67 -1.61
N VAL A 708 83.41 54.90 -0.54
CA VAL A 708 84.67 55.69 -0.47
C VAL A 708 85.85 54.77 -0.75
#